data_AF-A0A7Z6U542-F1
#
_entry.id   AF-A0A7Z6U542-F1
#
_cell.length_a   1.000
_cell.length_b   1.000
_cell.length_c   1.000
_cell.angle_alpha   90.00
_cell.angle_beta   90.00
_cell.angle_gamma   90.00
#
_symmetry.space_group_name_H-M   'P 1'
#
loop_
_entity.id
_entity.type
_entity.pdbx_description
1 polymer ?
#
loop_
_entity_poly.entity_id
_entity_poly.type
_entity_poly.pdbx_seq_one_letter_code
_entity_poly.pdbx_strand_id
1 'polypeptide(L)'
;MSTVQHTQHSDEKATFLERLIFNHRPAVIILCLLASIFLFWQATQVRPSTSFEKMIPLSHPFIQNMMKHRNDLANLGNTVRISVEAVDGDIFSKEYMETLRQISDEVFYIPGVDRSGLKSLWSPSVRWTEVTEEGFAGGEVIPQSYNGSDASLDQLRNNVLKSGQVGRLVANDFRSSIIDVPLQESYPDPADQGTLLALDYQQFSHQLEEKIRDKYQAQNPHIKIHIVGFAKKVGDLIDGLFMVVMFFGIAFLITLVLLIWFTRCIRSTVAVLSTTLIAVIWQLGLMHVVGFGIDPYSMLVPFLIFAIGISHGVQKINGIALQSSEAENALTAARRTFRQLFLPGMIAILADAVGFITLLIIDIGVIRELAIGASIGVAVIVFTNLILLPVAISYVGISKRAVSRSKQDAVCEHPFWRLLSNFASAKVAPVSIVLALLAFGGGLWYSQNLKIGDLDQGAPELRPDSRYNKDNAFIINHYSTSSDVLVVMVKTAPEGCSAYSTMSAINELAWKMENTQGVQSAISLVTVSKQVIKGMNEGNLKWESLSRNKDVLNNSIARADGLYNTDCSLAPLLVFLNDHKAETLDRAVHAVQDFAKENDTPDLQFLLAAGNAGIEAATNEVIKQSELVILVLVYLCVAAMCMITFRSWAATLCIVLPLVLTSVLGNALMAFMGIGVKVATLPVVALGVGIGVDYGIYIYSRLESFLRAGLPLQQAYYETLKSTGKAVLFTGLCLAIGVCTWIFSAIKFQADMGLMLTFMLLWNMFGALWLLPALARFLIKPEKMAGKVGNSLFSH
;
A
#
# COMPACT_ATOMS: atom_id res chain seq x y z
N MET A 1 -12.56 3.14 62.87
CA MET A 1 -11.66 1.96 62.98
C MET A 1 -11.45 1.40 61.58
N SER A 2 -10.42 1.88 60.87
CA SER A 2 -10.10 1.45 59.50
C SER A 2 -8.69 1.93 59.14
N THR A 3 -7.71 1.38 59.84
CA THR A 3 -6.28 1.53 59.59
C THR A 3 -5.68 0.13 59.67
N VAL A 4 -5.87 -0.67 58.62
CA VAL A 4 -5.23 -1.98 58.50
C VAL A 4 -4.75 -2.16 57.05
N GLN A 5 -3.42 -2.29 56.93
CA GLN A 5 -2.66 -2.92 55.85
C GLN A 5 -2.55 -2.23 54.47
N HIS A 6 -1.75 -1.16 54.38
CA HIS A 6 -1.10 -0.77 53.11
C HIS A 6 0.44 -0.69 53.17
N THR A 7 1.08 -1.19 54.23
CA THR A 7 2.50 -0.93 54.54
C THR A 7 3.46 -2.13 54.37
N GLN A 8 3.23 -3.08 53.45
CA GLN A 8 4.12 -4.26 53.30
C GLN A 8 4.57 -4.65 51.88
N HIS A 9 4.74 -3.71 50.95
CA HIS A 9 5.37 -4.00 49.64
C HIS A 9 6.57 -3.11 49.29
N SER A 10 7.32 -2.62 50.29
CA SER A 10 8.48 -1.74 50.07
C SER A 10 9.83 -2.45 49.81
N ASP A 11 9.93 -3.78 49.94
CA ASP A 11 11.24 -4.49 49.96
C ASP A 11 11.41 -5.58 48.89
N GLU A 12 10.93 -5.35 47.66
CA GLU A 12 11.40 -6.16 46.53
C GLU A 12 12.77 -5.65 46.04
N LYS A 13 13.75 -6.55 46.01
CA LYS A 13 15.12 -6.29 45.52
C LYS A 13 15.06 -5.68 44.11
N ALA A 14 15.53 -4.44 43.97
CA ALA A 14 15.65 -3.76 42.67
C ALA A 14 16.37 -4.65 41.65
N THR A 15 15.74 -4.87 40.49
CA THR A 15 16.23 -5.73 39.40
C THR A 15 17.58 -5.20 38.90
N PHE A 16 18.48 -6.07 38.42
CA PHE A 16 19.79 -5.66 37.90
C PHE A 16 19.69 -4.54 36.85
N LEU A 17 18.71 -4.66 35.94
CA LEU A 17 18.43 -3.67 34.89
C LEU A 17 18.03 -2.30 35.46
N GLU A 18 17.20 -2.27 36.50
CA GLU A 18 16.77 -1.05 37.19
C GLU A 18 17.96 -0.32 37.81
N ARG A 19 18.88 -1.08 38.46
CA ARG A 19 20.08 -0.52 39.07
C ARG A 19 21.03 0.03 38.00
N LEU A 20 21.26 -0.73 36.93
CA LEU A 20 22.13 -0.32 35.83
C LEU A 20 21.65 1.00 35.20
N ILE A 21 20.36 1.11 34.89
CA ILE A 21 19.78 2.28 34.22
C ILE A 21 19.70 3.50 35.17
N PHE A 22 19.11 3.35 36.36
CA PHE A 22 18.84 4.48 37.24
C PHE A 22 20.03 4.94 38.09
N ASN A 23 21.08 4.12 38.25
CA ASN A 23 22.31 4.56 38.89
C ASN A 23 23.25 5.27 37.90
N HIS A 24 23.17 4.96 36.61
CA HIS A 24 23.98 5.56 35.54
C HIS A 24 23.18 6.46 34.59
N ARG A 25 22.18 7.20 35.10
CA ARG A 25 21.30 8.07 34.30
C ARG A 25 22.04 9.04 33.34
N PRO A 26 23.12 9.73 33.76
CA PRO A 26 23.86 10.61 32.84
C PRO A 26 24.46 9.85 31.65
N ALA A 27 25.00 8.66 31.90
CA ALA A 27 25.60 7.84 30.85
C ALA A 27 24.55 7.37 29.84
N VAL A 28 23.35 6.99 30.31
CA VAL A 28 22.23 6.62 29.43
C VAL A 28 21.82 7.79 28.54
N ILE A 29 21.67 9.00 29.09
CA ILE A 29 21.31 10.20 28.30
C ILE A 29 22.40 10.52 27.28
N ILE A 30 23.68 10.49 27.67
CA ILE A 30 24.80 10.78 26.77
C ILE A 30 24.84 9.77 25.62
N LEU A 31 24.71 8.48 25.91
CA LEU A 31 24.70 7.44 24.89
C LEU A 31 23.52 7.58 23.93
N CYS A 32 22.31 7.86 24.45
CA CYS A 32 21.16 8.15 23.62
C CYS A 32 21.34 9.42 22.79
N LEU A 33 21.99 10.45 23.32
CA LEU A 33 22.23 11.70 22.59
C LEU A 33 23.24 11.50 21.45
N LEU A 34 24.33 10.77 21.69
CA LEU A 34 25.30 10.39 20.65
C LEU A 34 24.65 9.56 19.54
N ALA A 35 23.87 8.54 19.91
CA ALA A 35 23.12 7.73 18.96
C ALA A 35 22.10 8.58 18.18
N SER A 36 21.44 9.53 18.84
CA SER A 36 20.49 10.44 18.18
C SER A 36 21.17 11.35 17.17
N ILE A 37 22.35 11.90 17.47
CA ILE A 37 23.09 12.74 16.52
C ILE A 37 23.50 11.92 15.29
N PHE A 38 24.08 10.74 15.50
CA PHE A 38 24.51 9.87 14.40
C PHE A 38 23.33 9.41 13.53
N LEU A 39 22.26 8.92 14.14
CA LEU A 39 21.10 8.42 13.41
C LEU A 39 20.28 9.56 12.77
N PHE A 40 20.26 10.75 13.36
CA PHE A 40 19.68 11.92 12.71
C PHE A 40 20.44 12.29 11.43
N TRP A 41 21.77 12.29 11.47
CA TRP A 41 22.58 12.52 10.27
C TRP A 41 22.31 11.46 9.18
N GLN A 42 22.16 10.18 9.56
CA GLN A 42 21.76 9.14 8.61
C GLN A 42 20.32 9.29 8.10
N ALA A 43 19.39 9.71 8.96
CA ALA A 43 18.01 9.94 8.58
C ALA A 43 17.88 11.04 7.51
N THR A 44 18.72 12.09 7.57
CA THR A 44 18.74 13.15 6.53
C THR A 44 19.22 12.68 5.15
N GLN A 45 19.86 11.50 5.08
CA GLN A 45 20.37 10.92 3.83
C GLN A 45 19.40 9.90 3.21
N VAL A 46 18.27 9.63 3.85
CA VAL A 46 17.25 8.75 3.32
C VAL A 46 16.64 9.38 2.07
N ARG A 47 16.68 8.66 0.94
CA ARG A 47 16.10 9.10 -0.33
C ARG A 47 14.82 8.32 -0.64
N PRO A 48 13.82 8.94 -1.31
CA PRO A 48 12.72 8.20 -1.89
C PRO A 48 13.24 7.14 -2.87
N SER A 49 12.78 5.90 -2.75
CA SER A 49 13.12 4.83 -3.69
C SER A 49 11.86 4.30 -4.34
N THR A 50 11.65 4.64 -5.61
CA THR A 50 10.54 4.12 -6.43
C THR A 50 11.08 3.06 -7.38
N SER A 51 11.37 1.86 -6.85
CA SER A 51 11.69 0.71 -7.71
C SER A 51 10.44 -0.14 -7.91
N PHE A 52 9.93 -0.17 -9.15
CA PHE A 52 8.78 -0.98 -9.53
C PHE A 52 9.04 -2.48 -9.28
N GLU A 53 10.27 -2.95 -9.48
CA GLU A 53 10.66 -4.35 -9.24
C GLU A 53 10.41 -4.80 -7.80
N LYS A 54 10.48 -3.88 -6.82
CA LYS A 54 10.22 -4.20 -5.42
C LYS A 54 8.73 -4.49 -5.14
N MET A 55 7.83 -4.00 -5.98
CA MET A 55 6.38 -4.17 -5.83
C MET A 55 5.87 -5.50 -6.38
N ILE A 56 6.72 -6.24 -7.09
CA ILE A 56 6.35 -7.43 -7.86
C ILE A 56 6.82 -8.71 -7.14
N PRO A 57 6.04 -9.81 -7.19
CA PRO A 57 6.49 -11.10 -6.67
C PRO A 57 7.51 -11.78 -7.60
N LEU A 58 8.81 -11.54 -7.37
CA LEU A 58 9.90 -12.04 -8.22
C LEU A 58 10.00 -13.57 -8.35
N SER A 59 9.48 -14.33 -7.38
CA SER A 59 9.47 -15.80 -7.45
C SER A 59 8.31 -16.36 -8.25
N HIS A 60 7.29 -15.56 -8.56
CA HIS A 60 6.12 -16.05 -9.27
C HIS A 60 6.51 -16.47 -10.71
N PRO A 61 6.02 -17.61 -11.23
CA PRO A 61 6.40 -18.10 -12.55
C PRO A 61 6.23 -17.07 -13.68
N PHE A 62 5.17 -16.25 -13.59
CA PHE A 62 4.91 -15.20 -14.57
C PHE A 62 6.03 -14.17 -14.62
N ILE A 63 6.50 -13.76 -13.44
CA ILE A 63 7.54 -12.75 -13.30
C ILE A 63 8.89 -13.34 -13.66
N GLN A 64 9.17 -14.60 -13.32
CA GLN A 64 10.38 -15.29 -13.78
C GLN A 64 10.45 -15.38 -15.31
N ASN A 65 9.33 -15.72 -15.96
CA ASN A 65 9.23 -15.75 -17.43
C ASN A 65 9.48 -14.35 -18.02
N MET A 66 8.81 -13.32 -17.47
CA MET A 66 9.01 -11.93 -17.90
C MET A 66 10.46 -11.48 -17.73
N MET A 67 11.09 -11.75 -16.59
CA MET A 67 12.47 -11.35 -16.31
C MET A 67 13.47 -12.08 -17.20
N LYS A 68 13.24 -13.36 -17.48
CA LYS A 68 14.06 -14.15 -18.41
C LYS A 68 13.99 -13.60 -19.84
N HIS A 69 12.82 -13.10 -20.25
CA HIS A 69 12.55 -12.58 -21.59
C HIS A 69 12.47 -11.05 -21.63
N ARG A 70 13.02 -10.34 -20.63
CA ARG A 70 12.90 -8.87 -20.51
C ARG A 70 13.47 -8.15 -21.73
N ASN A 71 14.61 -8.62 -22.24
CA ASN A 71 15.26 -8.03 -23.41
C ASN A 71 14.48 -8.32 -24.70
N ASP A 72 13.84 -9.48 -24.79
CA ASP A 72 12.96 -9.84 -25.92
C ASP A 72 11.68 -8.99 -25.94
N LEU A 73 11.26 -8.49 -24.76
CA LEU A 73 10.11 -7.61 -24.56
C LEU A 73 10.46 -6.12 -24.50
N ALA A 74 11.73 -5.74 -24.68
CA ALA A 74 12.21 -4.36 -24.52
C ALA A 74 11.51 -3.35 -25.45
N ASN A 75 10.94 -3.83 -26.56
CA ASN A 75 10.13 -3.04 -27.50
C ASN A 75 8.79 -2.56 -26.90
N LEU A 76 8.41 -2.99 -25.70
CA LEU A 76 7.19 -2.60 -24.96
C LEU A 76 7.49 -1.61 -23.82
N GLY A 77 8.51 -0.76 -23.98
CA GLY A 77 9.05 0.13 -22.96
C GLY A 77 8.07 1.14 -22.32
N ASN A 78 8.60 1.93 -21.38
CA ASN A 78 7.87 2.97 -20.66
C ASN A 78 7.32 4.02 -21.65
N THR A 79 6.00 4.14 -21.75
CA THR A 79 5.32 5.03 -22.68
C THR A 79 4.33 5.93 -21.96
N VAL A 80 4.23 7.16 -22.44
CA VAL A 80 3.22 8.14 -22.04
C VAL A 80 2.33 8.42 -23.23
N ARG A 81 1.02 8.45 -23.00
CA ARG A 81 0.02 8.77 -24.02
C ARG A 81 -0.63 10.10 -23.67
N ILE A 82 -0.56 11.03 -24.60
CA ILE A 82 -1.18 12.35 -24.49
C ILE A 82 -2.31 12.38 -25.50
N SER A 83 -3.55 12.22 -25.03
CA SER A 83 -4.74 12.36 -25.86
C SER A 83 -5.20 13.82 -25.87
N VAL A 84 -5.32 14.38 -27.07
CA VAL A 84 -5.89 15.70 -27.31
C VAL A 84 -7.32 15.47 -27.81
N GLU A 85 -8.30 16.03 -27.10
CA GLU A 85 -9.73 15.96 -27.41
C GLU A 85 -10.18 17.29 -28.01
N ALA A 86 -10.93 17.22 -29.10
CA ALA A 86 -11.71 18.32 -29.64
C ALA A 86 -13.06 18.37 -28.90
N VAL A 87 -13.30 19.46 -28.16
CA VAL A 87 -14.56 19.66 -27.40
C VAL A 87 -15.72 19.94 -28.36
N ASP A 88 -15.43 20.69 -29.42
CA ASP A 88 -16.41 21.10 -30.43
C ASP A 88 -16.10 20.44 -31.78
N GLY A 89 -16.85 19.39 -32.11
CA GLY A 89 -16.74 18.71 -33.41
C GLY A 89 -15.80 17.50 -33.39
N ASP A 90 -14.97 17.37 -34.43
CA ASP A 90 -14.00 16.29 -34.59
C ASP A 90 -12.58 16.83 -34.78
N ILE A 91 -11.59 15.94 -34.81
CA ILE A 91 -10.18 16.32 -34.95
C ILE A 91 -9.85 16.98 -36.29
N PHE A 92 -10.73 16.97 -37.28
CA PHE A 92 -10.45 17.44 -38.63
C PHE A 92 -10.76 18.93 -38.79
N SER A 93 -10.17 19.75 -37.93
CA SER A 93 -10.17 21.20 -38.06
C SER A 93 -8.74 21.75 -38.17
N LYS A 94 -8.58 22.85 -38.90
CA LYS A 94 -7.27 23.50 -39.09
C LYS A 94 -6.66 23.92 -37.74
N GLU A 95 -7.48 24.47 -36.85
CA GLU A 95 -7.06 24.93 -35.53
C GLU A 95 -6.59 23.76 -34.64
N TYR A 96 -7.35 22.66 -34.62
CA TYR A 96 -6.98 21.47 -33.87
C TYR A 96 -5.68 20.86 -34.41
N MET A 97 -5.54 20.70 -35.73
CA MET A 97 -4.35 20.10 -36.34
C MET A 97 -3.08 20.92 -36.08
N GLU A 98 -3.18 22.25 -36.10
CA GLU A 98 -2.07 23.12 -35.76
C GLU A 98 -1.71 23.03 -34.28
N THR A 99 -2.70 22.94 -33.39
CA THR A 99 -2.47 22.75 -31.96
C THR A 99 -1.82 21.39 -31.68
N LEU A 100 -2.28 20.33 -32.35
CA LEU A 100 -1.68 18.98 -32.26
C LEU A 100 -0.21 18.99 -32.73
N ARG A 101 0.10 19.75 -33.79
CA ARG A 101 1.48 19.92 -34.30
C ARG A 101 2.36 20.56 -33.23
N GLN A 102 1.91 21.67 -32.66
CA GLN A 102 2.65 22.40 -31.64
C GLN A 102 2.86 21.58 -30.35
N ILE A 103 1.86 20.82 -29.92
CA ILE A 103 2.00 19.88 -28.80
C ILE A 103 3.05 18.82 -29.14
N SER A 104 2.97 18.19 -30.32
CA SER A 104 3.93 17.17 -30.75
C SER A 104 5.36 17.70 -30.78
N ASP A 105 5.55 18.93 -31.29
CA ASP A 105 6.86 19.59 -31.34
C ASP A 105 7.38 19.90 -29.93
N GLU A 106 6.54 20.40 -29.03
CA GLU A 106 6.94 20.71 -27.64
C GLU A 106 7.34 19.42 -26.89
N VAL A 107 6.56 18.34 -27.03
CA VAL A 107 6.85 17.03 -26.41
C VAL A 107 8.17 16.47 -26.89
N PHE A 108 8.50 16.61 -28.18
CA PHE A 108 9.75 16.13 -28.77
C PHE A 108 11.02 16.69 -28.08
N TYR A 109 10.91 17.90 -27.50
CA TYR A 109 12.02 18.56 -26.80
C TYR A 109 12.05 18.32 -25.28
N ILE A 110 11.08 17.61 -24.71
CA ILE A 110 11.09 17.26 -23.29
C ILE A 110 12.24 16.26 -23.02
N PRO A 111 13.11 16.49 -22.02
CA PRO A 111 14.16 15.55 -21.64
C PRO A 111 13.62 14.16 -21.29
N GLY A 112 14.30 13.11 -21.72
CA GLY A 112 13.90 11.72 -21.51
C GLY A 112 12.93 11.14 -22.54
N VAL A 113 12.40 11.95 -23.47
CA VAL A 113 11.58 11.44 -24.58
C VAL A 113 12.46 10.75 -25.63
N ASP A 114 12.10 9.53 -26.02
CA ASP A 114 12.69 8.86 -27.19
C ASP A 114 12.10 9.47 -28.47
N ARG A 115 12.86 10.42 -29.01
CA ARG A 115 12.53 11.14 -30.24
C ARG A 115 12.33 10.23 -31.45
N SER A 116 13.02 9.10 -31.49
CA SER A 116 12.94 8.17 -32.62
C SER A 116 11.66 7.32 -32.59
N GLY A 117 11.16 7.04 -31.38
CA GLY A 117 9.95 6.26 -31.12
C GLY A 117 8.65 7.06 -31.08
N LEU A 118 8.71 8.40 -30.97
CA LEU A 118 7.53 9.27 -30.84
C LEU A 118 6.58 9.17 -32.05
N LYS A 119 5.30 8.89 -31.77
CA LYS A 119 4.26 8.74 -32.79
C LYS A 119 3.08 9.69 -32.54
N SER A 120 2.83 10.54 -33.52
CA SER A 120 1.68 11.44 -33.63
C SER A 120 1.14 11.34 -35.06
N LEU A 121 -0.05 11.89 -35.34
CA LEU A 121 -0.54 12.02 -36.72
C LEU A 121 0.42 12.83 -37.61
N TRP A 122 1.22 13.71 -37.01
CA TRP A 122 2.28 14.48 -37.67
C TRP A 122 3.60 13.72 -37.83
N SER A 123 3.75 12.52 -37.25
CA SER A 123 4.98 11.74 -37.37
C SER A 123 5.09 11.10 -38.75
N PRO A 124 6.25 11.18 -39.43
CA PRO A 124 6.48 10.53 -40.73
C PRO A 124 6.34 8.99 -40.71
N SER A 125 6.48 8.40 -39.53
CA SER A 125 6.29 6.97 -39.28
C SER A 125 4.82 6.54 -39.31
N VAL A 126 3.88 7.47 -39.16
CA VAL A 126 2.44 7.21 -39.23
C VAL A 126 1.99 7.33 -40.67
N ARG A 127 1.81 6.17 -41.30
CA ARG A 127 1.55 6.04 -42.73
C ARG A 127 0.20 5.39 -42.99
N TRP A 128 -0.38 5.71 -44.13
CA TRP A 128 -1.52 4.99 -44.68
C TRP A 128 -1.07 4.14 -45.87
N THR A 129 -1.81 3.08 -46.13
CA THR A 129 -1.59 2.20 -47.27
C THR A 129 -2.94 1.76 -47.79
N GLU A 130 -3.13 1.83 -49.10
CA GLU A 130 -4.29 1.28 -49.77
C GLU A 130 -3.86 0.42 -50.96
N VAL A 131 -4.79 -0.41 -51.40
CA VAL A 131 -4.61 -1.23 -52.57
C VAL A 131 -5.42 -0.60 -53.71
N THR A 132 -4.75 -0.34 -54.82
CA THR A 132 -5.28 0.27 -56.05
C THR A 132 -5.08 -0.68 -57.22
N GLU A 133 -5.70 -0.38 -58.37
CA GLU A 133 -5.51 -1.16 -59.61
C GLU A 133 -4.05 -1.20 -60.09
N GLU A 134 -3.25 -0.20 -59.73
CA GLU A 134 -1.83 -0.10 -60.07
C GLU A 134 -0.89 -0.73 -59.01
N GLY A 135 -1.46 -1.25 -57.90
CA GLY A 135 -0.73 -1.83 -56.78
C GLY A 135 -0.91 -1.07 -55.48
N PHE A 136 0.12 -1.02 -54.63
CA PHE A 136 0.05 -0.29 -53.36
C PHE A 136 0.28 1.20 -53.54
N ALA A 137 -0.68 2.00 -53.10
CA ALA A 137 -0.48 3.41 -52.87
C ALA A 137 -0.36 3.66 -51.36
N GLY A 138 0.49 4.61 -50.96
CA GLY A 138 0.66 4.92 -49.56
C GLY A 138 1.51 6.16 -49.35
N GLY A 139 1.40 6.74 -48.16
CA GLY A 139 2.06 7.98 -47.82
C GLY A 139 1.98 8.25 -46.33
N GLU A 140 2.53 9.39 -45.92
CA GLU A 140 2.32 9.93 -44.59
C GLU A 140 0.83 10.28 -44.41
N VAL A 141 0.30 10.09 -43.20
CA VAL A 141 -1.11 10.43 -42.91
C VAL A 141 -1.34 11.93 -43.12
N ILE A 142 -0.42 12.77 -42.64
CA ILE A 142 -0.37 14.19 -42.98
C ILE A 142 0.77 14.41 -43.99
N PRO A 143 0.48 14.65 -45.28
CA PRO A 143 1.52 14.85 -46.28
C PRO A 143 2.16 16.24 -46.15
N GLN A 144 3.38 16.40 -46.68
CA GLN A 144 4.09 17.69 -46.75
C GLN A 144 3.31 18.79 -47.48
N SER A 145 2.36 18.42 -48.35
CA SER A 145 1.47 19.35 -49.06
C SER A 145 0.28 19.85 -48.23
N TYR A 146 0.09 19.35 -47.01
CA TYR A 146 -1.00 19.76 -46.13
C TYR A 146 -0.94 21.26 -45.83
N ASN A 147 -2.06 21.96 -46.01
CA ASN A 147 -2.15 23.42 -45.85
C ASN A 147 -3.34 23.86 -44.97
N GLY A 148 -4.09 22.91 -44.42
CA GLY A 148 -5.26 23.18 -43.58
C GLY A 148 -6.49 23.72 -44.33
N SER A 149 -6.53 23.61 -45.65
CA SER A 149 -7.77 23.82 -46.43
C SER A 149 -8.76 22.66 -46.22
N ASP A 150 -10.05 22.89 -46.47
CA ASP A 150 -11.08 21.86 -46.37
C ASP A 150 -10.74 20.60 -47.19
N ALA A 151 -10.24 20.78 -48.41
CA ALA A 151 -9.78 19.68 -49.26
C ALA A 151 -8.63 18.87 -48.62
N SER A 152 -7.68 19.54 -47.95
CA SER A 152 -6.58 18.86 -47.25
C SER A 152 -7.05 18.14 -45.98
N LEU A 153 -8.08 18.65 -45.32
CA LEU A 153 -8.70 18.02 -44.15
C LEU A 153 -9.53 16.79 -44.56
N ASP A 154 -10.24 16.86 -45.67
CA ASP A 154 -10.96 15.70 -46.25
C ASP A 154 -9.98 14.61 -46.70
N GLN A 155 -8.86 15.00 -47.32
CA GLN A 155 -7.79 14.07 -47.66
C GLN A 155 -7.20 13.44 -46.39
N LEU A 156 -6.94 14.23 -45.35
CA LEU A 156 -6.46 13.73 -44.07
C LEU A 156 -7.43 12.72 -43.45
N ARG A 157 -8.74 13.01 -43.45
CA ARG A 157 -9.77 12.07 -42.97
C ARG A 157 -9.70 10.74 -43.70
N ASN A 158 -9.58 10.78 -45.02
CA ASN A 158 -9.43 9.56 -45.84
C ASN A 158 -8.13 8.82 -45.53
N ASN A 159 -7.01 9.54 -45.35
CA ASN A 159 -5.73 8.94 -44.98
C ASN A 159 -5.80 8.26 -43.62
N VAL A 160 -6.41 8.89 -42.62
CA VAL A 160 -6.62 8.32 -41.27
C VAL A 160 -7.42 7.03 -41.35
N LEU A 161 -8.52 7.00 -42.11
CA LEU A 161 -9.33 5.79 -42.28
C LEU A 161 -8.54 4.63 -42.91
N LYS A 162 -7.65 4.94 -43.87
CA LYS A 162 -6.77 3.97 -44.54
C LYS A 162 -5.55 3.55 -43.70
N SER A 163 -5.23 4.29 -42.63
CA SER A 163 -4.00 4.12 -41.85
C SER A 163 -4.04 3.00 -40.80
N GLY A 164 -5.23 2.50 -40.47
CA GLY A 164 -5.42 1.54 -39.38
C GLY A 164 -5.11 2.13 -37.99
N GLN A 165 -5.10 3.46 -37.86
CA GLN A 165 -4.85 4.15 -36.59
C GLN A 165 -6.12 4.49 -35.79
N VAL A 166 -7.30 4.26 -36.36
CA VAL A 166 -8.58 4.39 -35.65
C VAL A 166 -8.66 3.32 -34.56
N GLY A 167 -9.00 3.74 -33.34
CA GLY A 167 -8.91 2.95 -32.11
C GLY A 167 -7.51 2.91 -31.47
N ARG A 168 -6.47 3.45 -32.11
CA ARG A 168 -5.07 3.45 -31.60
C ARG A 168 -4.54 4.85 -31.35
N LEU A 169 -4.19 5.60 -32.41
CA LEU A 169 -3.78 7.00 -32.34
C LEU A 169 -4.95 7.96 -32.56
N VAL A 170 -6.06 7.49 -33.13
CA VAL A 170 -7.29 8.27 -33.32
C VAL A 170 -8.43 7.55 -32.61
N ALA A 171 -9.26 8.27 -31.88
CA ALA A 171 -10.42 7.68 -31.21
C ALA A 171 -11.44 7.12 -32.20
N ASN A 172 -12.23 6.15 -31.75
CA ASN A 172 -13.26 5.49 -32.56
C ASN A 172 -14.36 6.45 -33.05
N ASP A 173 -14.54 7.58 -32.37
CA ASP A 173 -15.51 8.63 -32.68
C ASP A 173 -14.91 9.85 -33.40
N PHE A 174 -13.61 9.80 -33.75
CA PHE A 174 -12.84 10.90 -34.34
C PHE A 174 -12.79 12.19 -33.52
N ARG A 175 -13.12 12.17 -32.22
CA ARG A 175 -13.09 13.37 -31.38
C ARG A 175 -11.73 13.64 -30.74
N SER A 176 -10.83 12.67 -30.73
CA SER A 176 -9.52 12.83 -30.11
C SER A 176 -8.41 12.08 -30.84
N SER A 177 -7.17 12.53 -30.65
CA SER A 177 -5.96 11.85 -31.14
C SER A 177 -4.87 11.75 -30.06
N ILE A 178 -4.17 10.62 -30.01
CA ILE A 178 -3.08 10.35 -29.08
C ILE A 178 -1.73 10.69 -29.74
N ILE A 179 -0.86 11.31 -28.95
CA ILE A 179 0.58 11.34 -29.14
C ILE A 179 1.17 10.26 -28.22
N ASP A 180 1.78 9.24 -28.81
CA ASP A 180 2.44 8.14 -28.10
C ASP A 180 3.93 8.49 -27.92
N VAL A 181 4.37 8.54 -26.67
CA VAL A 181 5.65 9.11 -26.24
C VAL A 181 6.45 8.05 -25.48
N PRO A 182 7.29 7.26 -26.16
CA PRO A 182 8.22 6.36 -25.50
C PRO A 182 9.29 7.16 -24.74
N LEU A 183 9.71 6.64 -23.60
CA LEU A 183 10.66 7.28 -22.70
C LEU A 183 11.95 6.46 -22.59
N GLN A 184 13.06 7.16 -22.45
CA GLN A 184 14.37 6.60 -22.11
C GLN A 184 14.55 6.72 -20.60
N GLU A 185 14.84 5.59 -19.94
CA GLU A 185 15.09 5.55 -18.49
C GLU A 185 16.34 6.34 -18.08
N SER A 186 17.29 6.46 -19.00
CA SER A 186 18.44 7.34 -18.87
C SER A 186 18.76 8.04 -20.18
N TYR A 187 19.22 9.28 -20.09
CA TYR A 187 19.58 10.10 -21.25
C TYR A 187 20.89 10.86 -21.00
N PRO A 188 21.66 11.19 -22.05
CA PRO A 188 22.91 11.94 -21.90
C PRO A 188 22.68 13.32 -21.28
N ASP A 189 23.54 13.70 -20.32
CA ASP A 189 23.52 15.04 -19.75
C ASP A 189 23.80 16.08 -20.86
N PRO A 190 22.94 17.12 -21.02
CA PRO A 190 23.21 18.20 -21.95
C PRO A 190 24.56 18.91 -21.74
N ALA A 191 25.08 18.92 -20.52
CA ALA A 191 26.36 19.54 -20.17
C ALA A 191 27.57 18.58 -20.34
N ASP A 192 27.35 17.28 -20.21
CA ASP A 192 28.37 16.24 -20.36
C ASP A 192 27.78 14.96 -20.97
N GLN A 193 27.91 14.81 -22.29
CA GLN A 193 27.37 13.67 -23.02
C GLN A 193 27.92 12.29 -22.59
N GLY A 194 29.02 12.25 -21.82
CA GLY A 194 29.56 11.01 -21.25
C GLY A 194 28.83 10.52 -20.00
N THR A 195 28.05 11.39 -19.35
CA THR A 195 27.29 11.07 -18.14
C THR A 195 25.82 10.84 -18.49
N LEU A 196 25.25 9.72 -18.03
CA LEU A 196 23.83 9.42 -18.18
C LEU A 196 23.05 9.89 -16.95
N LEU A 197 22.07 10.75 -17.15
CA LEU A 197 21.11 11.15 -16.13
C LEU A 197 19.93 10.17 -16.14
N ALA A 198 19.47 9.76 -14.96
CA ALA A 198 18.21 9.03 -14.84
C ALA A 198 17.03 9.99 -15.01
N LEU A 199 15.94 9.51 -15.61
CA LEU A 199 14.72 10.30 -15.78
C LEU A 199 14.07 10.61 -14.42
N ASP A 200 13.95 11.89 -14.07
CA ASP A 200 13.16 12.32 -12.93
C ASP A 200 11.68 12.38 -13.31
N TYR A 201 10.92 11.38 -12.86
CA TYR A 201 9.49 11.29 -13.15
C TYR A 201 8.66 12.43 -12.56
N GLN A 202 9.07 13.01 -11.43
CA GLN A 202 8.33 14.12 -10.83
C GLN A 202 8.49 15.37 -11.70
N GLN A 203 9.73 15.72 -12.05
CA GLN A 203 10.00 16.85 -12.91
C GLN A 203 9.35 16.67 -14.29
N PHE A 204 9.44 15.48 -14.86
CA PHE A 204 8.82 15.16 -16.13
C PHE A 204 7.29 15.29 -16.08
N SER A 205 6.65 14.81 -15.02
CA SER A 205 5.20 14.96 -14.80
C SER A 205 4.78 16.44 -14.75
N HIS A 206 5.52 17.28 -14.01
CA HIS A 206 5.26 18.72 -13.94
C HIS A 206 5.44 19.40 -15.29
N GLN A 207 6.46 19.02 -16.06
CA GLN A 207 6.65 19.55 -17.41
C GLN A 207 5.49 19.20 -18.35
N LEU A 208 4.91 18.00 -18.24
CA LEU A 208 3.72 17.64 -19.01
C LEU A 208 2.50 18.46 -18.61
N GLU A 209 2.30 18.72 -17.32
CA GLU A 209 1.17 19.56 -16.89
C GLU A 209 1.37 21.03 -17.29
N GLU A 210 2.53 21.62 -17.01
CA GLU A 210 2.80 23.03 -17.27
C GLU A 210 2.95 23.35 -18.77
N LYS A 211 3.81 22.61 -19.49
CA LYS A 211 4.16 22.92 -20.88
C LYS A 211 3.18 22.37 -21.88
N ILE A 212 2.48 21.28 -21.57
CA ILE A 212 1.54 20.67 -22.49
C ILE A 212 0.11 21.00 -22.10
N ARG A 213 -0.33 20.55 -20.93
CA ARG A 213 -1.75 20.70 -20.61
C ARG A 213 -2.16 22.15 -20.36
N ASP A 214 -1.57 22.79 -19.37
CA ASP A 214 -2.00 24.12 -18.91
C ASP A 214 -1.74 25.18 -19.99
N LYS A 215 -0.59 25.10 -20.68
CA LYS A 215 -0.25 25.99 -21.81
C LYS A 215 -1.28 25.88 -22.94
N TYR A 216 -1.54 24.69 -23.48
CA TYR A 216 -2.36 24.56 -24.68
C TYR A 216 -3.86 24.61 -24.41
N GLN A 217 -4.33 24.18 -23.23
CA GLN A 217 -5.74 24.41 -22.84
C GLN A 217 -6.05 25.89 -22.58
N ALA A 218 -5.07 26.68 -22.12
CA ALA A 218 -5.23 28.13 -21.99
C ALA A 218 -5.21 28.85 -23.36
N GLN A 219 -4.42 28.35 -24.31
CA GLN A 219 -4.35 28.90 -25.67
C GLN A 219 -5.58 28.58 -26.52
N ASN A 220 -6.11 27.36 -26.40
CA ASN A 220 -7.25 26.89 -27.16
C ASN A 220 -8.30 26.26 -26.22
N PRO A 221 -9.37 27.00 -25.88
CA PRO A 221 -10.45 26.50 -25.03
C PRO A 221 -11.30 25.38 -25.66
N HIS A 222 -11.18 25.16 -26.98
CA HIS A 222 -11.90 24.11 -27.71
C HIS A 222 -11.20 22.76 -27.65
N ILE A 223 -10.09 22.65 -26.90
CA ILE A 223 -9.41 21.38 -26.67
C ILE A 223 -9.33 21.00 -25.20
N LYS A 224 -9.27 19.69 -24.96
CA LYS A 224 -9.00 19.12 -23.66
C LYS A 224 -7.88 18.10 -23.77
N ILE A 225 -6.98 18.11 -22.79
CA ILE A 225 -5.79 17.25 -22.83
C ILE A 225 -5.88 16.24 -21.70
N HIS A 226 -5.69 14.97 -22.06
CA HIS A 226 -5.72 13.81 -21.19
C HIS A 226 -4.36 13.12 -21.24
N ILE A 227 -3.71 12.95 -20.08
CA ILE A 227 -2.34 12.43 -20.02
C ILE A 227 -2.31 11.20 -19.14
N VAL A 228 -1.86 10.07 -19.70
CA VAL A 228 -1.67 8.81 -18.97
C VAL A 228 -0.33 8.19 -19.27
N GLY A 229 0.10 7.26 -18.43
CA GLY A 229 1.37 6.56 -18.58
C GLY A 229 2.06 6.37 -17.24
N PHE A 230 3.00 5.43 -17.21
CA PHE A 230 3.67 5.04 -15.98
C PHE A 230 4.43 6.22 -15.34
N ALA A 231 5.24 6.95 -16.12
CA ALA A 231 5.96 8.13 -15.63
C ALA A 231 5.03 9.20 -15.03
N LYS A 232 3.89 9.48 -15.68
CA LYS A 232 2.89 10.44 -15.18
C LYS A 232 2.27 9.97 -13.86
N LYS A 233 1.89 8.69 -13.78
CA LYS A 233 1.36 8.07 -12.55
C LYS A 233 2.34 8.20 -11.39
N VAL A 234 3.61 7.89 -11.62
CA VAL A 234 4.66 7.97 -10.59
C VAL A 234 4.89 9.41 -10.13
N GLY A 235 4.93 10.39 -11.06
CA GLY A 235 5.03 11.80 -10.69
C GLY A 235 3.89 12.26 -9.78
N ASP A 236 2.64 11.91 -10.10
CA ASP A 236 1.47 12.24 -9.27
C ASP A 236 1.52 11.58 -7.88
N LEU A 237 2.07 10.37 -7.80
CA LEU A 237 2.30 9.69 -6.51
C LEU A 237 3.37 10.39 -5.68
N ILE A 238 4.47 10.84 -6.30
CA ILE A 238 5.54 11.57 -5.60
C ILE A 238 5.02 12.89 -5.05
N ASP A 239 4.20 13.63 -5.80
CA ASP A 239 3.56 14.86 -5.30
C ASP A 239 2.66 14.58 -4.09
N GLY A 240 1.94 13.46 -4.12
CA GLY A 240 1.15 12.98 -2.99
C GLY A 240 1.99 12.68 -1.73
N LEU A 241 3.28 12.33 -1.86
CA LEU A 241 4.15 12.02 -0.72
C LEU A 241 4.37 13.25 0.19
N PHE A 242 4.40 14.46 -0.37
CA PHE A 242 4.51 15.68 0.45
C PHE A 242 3.28 15.85 1.36
N MET A 243 2.09 15.44 0.90
CA MET A 243 0.89 15.45 1.75
C MET A 243 0.99 14.46 2.90
N VAL A 244 1.70 13.34 2.73
CA VAL A 244 1.94 12.40 3.84
C VAL A 244 2.68 13.09 4.98
N VAL A 245 3.77 13.80 4.69
CA VAL A 245 4.53 14.56 5.70
C VAL A 245 3.65 15.61 6.38
N MET A 246 2.79 16.29 5.62
CA MET A 246 1.81 17.23 6.17
C MET A 246 0.85 16.53 7.15
N PHE A 247 0.30 15.36 6.81
CA PHE A 247 -0.55 14.59 7.72
C PHE A 247 0.22 14.11 8.97
N PHE A 248 1.51 13.81 8.87
CA PHE A 248 2.36 13.56 10.05
C PHE A 248 2.40 14.77 10.97
N GLY A 249 2.62 15.97 10.42
CA GLY A 249 2.62 17.22 11.17
C GLY A 249 1.27 17.50 11.83
N ILE A 250 0.17 17.25 11.13
CA ILE A 250 -1.19 17.41 11.68
C ILE A 250 -1.44 16.40 12.81
N ALA A 251 -1.11 15.11 12.60
CA ALA A 251 -1.26 14.08 13.62
C ALA A 251 -0.41 14.37 14.86
N PHE A 252 0.81 14.89 14.68
CA PHE A 252 1.67 15.36 15.76
C PHE A 252 1.01 16.51 16.54
N LEU A 253 0.45 17.51 15.85
CA LEU A 253 -0.22 18.65 16.49
C LEU A 253 -1.47 18.20 17.27
N ILE A 254 -2.29 17.33 16.68
CA ILE A 254 -3.45 16.73 17.34
C ILE A 254 -3.01 15.98 18.60
N THR A 255 -1.98 15.13 18.48
CA THR A 255 -1.42 14.38 19.61
C THR A 255 -0.90 15.31 20.69
N LEU A 256 -0.21 16.41 20.33
CA LEU A 256 0.26 17.42 21.26
C LEU A 256 -0.89 18.03 22.06
N VAL A 257 -1.95 18.47 21.37
CA VAL A 257 -3.13 19.08 22.01
C VAL A 257 -3.84 18.08 22.93
N LEU A 258 -4.09 16.86 22.43
CA LEU A 258 -4.76 15.81 23.20
C LEU A 258 -3.92 15.38 24.41
N LEU A 259 -2.60 15.26 24.26
CA LEU A 259 -1.71 14.85 25.35
C LEU A 259 -1.54 15.96 26.39
N ILE A 260 -1.52 17.24 25.99
CA ILE A 260 -1.62 18.38 26.94
C ILE A 260 -2.96 18.33 27.67
N TRP A 261 -4.06 18.06 26.98
CA TRP A 261 -5.38 17.97 27.59
C TRP A 261 -5.48 16.83 28.62
N PHE A 262 -4.91 15.66 28.28
CA PHE A 262 -4.88 14.48 29.14
C PHE A 262 -3.92 14.63 30.33
N THR A 263 -2.67 15.00 30.11
CA THR A 263 -1.65 15.07 31.17
C THR A 263 -1.69 16.38 31.96
N ARG A 264 -2.22 17.46 31.37
CA ARG A 264 -2.19 18.85 31.86
C ARG A 264 -0.80 19.31 32.30
N CYS A 265 0.24 18.74 31.71
CA CYS A 265 1.62 18.94 32.09
C CYS A 265 2.51 19.05 30.85
N ILE A 266 2.87 20.28 30.47
CA ILE A 266 3.69 20.51 29.28
C ILE A 266 5.03 19.75 29.34
N ARG A 267 5.62 19.61 30.53
CA ARG A 267 6.88 18.88 30.74
C ARG A 267 6.75 17.40 30.37
N SER A 268 5.67 16.77 30.82
CA SER A 268 5.43 15.34 30.56
C SER A 268 5.04 15.13 29.09
N THR A 269 4.19 16.00 28.53
CA THR A 269 3.84 16.00 27.11
C THR A 269 5.08 16.12 26.23
N VAL A 270 5.94 17.12 26.47
CA VAL A 270 7.16 17.33 25.69
C VAL A 270 8.10 16.14 25.82
N ALA A 271 8.26 15.58 27.02
CA ALA A 271 9.11 14.40 27.23
C ALA A 271 8.64 13.21 26.37
N VAL A 272 7.34 12.88 26.37
CA VAL A 272 6.80 11.78 25.55
C VAL A 272 6.91 12.07 24.05
N LEU A 273 6.58 13.28 23.61
CA LEU A 273 6.70 13.64 22.20
C LEU A 273 8.15 13.60 21.74
N SER A 274 9.09 14.11 22.54
CA SER A 274 10.51 14.11 22.20
C SER A 274 11.09 12.71 22.12
N THR A 275 10.81 11.83 23.08
CA THR A 275 11.37 10.46 23.04
C THR A 275 10.76 9.65 21.90
N THR A 276 9.48 9.89 21.61
CA THR A 276 8.80 9.22 20.50
C THR A 276 9.28 9.73 19.14
N LEU A 277 9.54 11.03 18.99
CA LEU A 277 10.13 11.59 17.76
C LEU A 277 11.57 11.10 17.55
N ILE A 278 12.35 10.99 18.64
CA ILE A 278 13.67 10.36 18.60
C ILE A 278 13.57 8.91 18.08
N ALA A 279 12.55 8.16 18.49
CA ALA A 279 12.34 6.79 18.01
C ALA A 279 12.11 6.75 16.49
N VAL A 280 11.31 7.67 15.95
CA VAL A 280 11.09 7.80 14.50
C VAL A 280 12.38 8.17 13.77
N ILE A 281 13.15 9.12 14.29
CA ILE A 281 14.44 9.53 13.71
C ILE A 281 15.42 8.35 13.70
N TRP A 282 15.50 7.58 14.79
CA TRP A 282 16.36 6.41 14.88
C TRP A 282 15.93 5.32 13.90
N GLN A 283 14.62 5.09 13.74
CA GLN A 283 14.09 4.15 12.77
C GLN A 283 14.46 4.54 11.34
N LEU A 284 14.28 5.81 10.96
CA LEU A 284 14.68 6.32 9.63
C LEU A 284 16.20 6.23 9.40
N GLY A 285 16.99 6.61 10.40
CA GLY A 285 18.46 6.53 10.32
C GLY A 285 18.95 5.09 10.19
N LEU A 286 18.36 4.15 10.92
CA LEU A 286 18.70 2.73 10.81
C LEU A 286 18.26 2.12 9.47
N MET A 287 17.12 2.55 8.92
CA MET A 287 16.70 2.11 7.58
C MET A 287 17.75 2.50 6.52
N HIS A 288 18.28 3.72 6.59
CA HIS A 288 19.36 4.14 5.69
C HIS A 288 20.62 3.27 5.83
N VAL A 289 21.02 2.94 7.06
CA VAL A 289 22.19 2.10 7.34
C VAL A 289 22.03 0.68 6.79
N VAL A 290 20.82 0.15 6.78
CA VAL A 290 20.49 -1.15 6.18
C VAL A 290 20.47 -1.09 4.63
N GLY A 291 20.51 0.12 4.05
CA GLY A 291 20.49 0.34 2.60
C GLY A 291 19.07 0.47 2.04
N PHE A 292 18.06 0.67 2.88
CA PHE A 292 16.68 0.85 2.44
C PHE A 292 16.36 2.34 2.24
N GLY A 293 15.62 2.63 1.17
CA GLY A 293 15.02 3.94 0.92
C GLY A 293 13.65 4.07 1.57
N ILE A 294 12.96 5.18 1.31
CA ILE A 294 11.53 5.31 1.61
C ILE A 294 10.76 5.11 0.32
N ASP A 295 10.01 4.02 0.26
CA ASP A 295 8.97 3.81 -0.74
C ASP A 295 7.60 4.29 -0.19
N PRO A 296 6.57 4.45 -1.05
CA PRO A 296 5.28 4.95 -0.60
C PRO A 296 4.60 4.10 0.49
N TYR A 297 4.92 2.80 0.61
CA TYR A 297 4.36 1.92 1.64
C TYR A 297 5.17 1.96 2.93
N SER A 298 6.51 1.98 2.87
CA SER A 298 7.35 2.09 4.08
C SER A 298 7.23 3.45 4.77
N MET A 299 6.73 4.48 4.08
CA MET A 299 6.43 5.79 4.68
C MET A 299 5.40 5.72 5.83
N LEU A 300 4.61 4.65 5.91
CA LEU A 300 3.65 4.43 7.00
C LEU A 300 4.34 4.06 8.31
N VAL A 301 5.50 3.40 8.23
CA VAL A 301 6.21 2.87 9.40
C VAL A 301 6.53 3.97 10.40
N PRO A 302 7.15 5.11 10.04
CA PRO A 302 7.35 6.25 10.93
C PRO A 302 6.13 6.63 11.77
N PHE A 303 4.94 6.62 11.17
CA PHE A 303 3.70 6.95 11.88
C PHE A 303 3.26 5.86 12.84
N LEU A 304 3.40 4.59 12.46
CA LEU A 304 3.09 3.48 13.34
C LEU A 304 4.03 3.48 14.55
N ILE A 305 5.32 3.72 14.33
CA ILE A 305 6.31 3.86 15.41
C ILE A 305 6.00 5.06 16.30
N PHE A 306 5.60 6.19 15.70
CA PHE A 306 5.11 7.33 16.47
C PHE A 306 3.88 6.95 17.31
N ALA A 307 2.89 6.29 16.73
CA ALA A 307 1.65 5.88 17.39
C ALA A 307 1.90 4.92 18.56
N ILE A 308 2.65 3.84 18.33
CA ILE A 308 3.03 2.84 19.35
C ILE A 308 3.86 3.52 20.45
N GLY A 309 4.79 4.40 20.07
CA GLY A 309 5.56 5.18 21.02
C GLY A 309 4.67 6.05 21.93
N ILE A 310 3.73 6.80 21.37
CA ILE A 310 2.77 7.59 22.15
C ILE A 310 1.96 6.70 23.11
N SER A 311 1.50 5.53 22.64
CA SER A 311 0.77 4.57 23.47
C SER A 311 1.58 4.19 24.72
N HIS A 312 2.81 3.69 24.56
CA HIS A 312 3.69 3.34 25.68
C HIS A 312 4.06 4.55 26.54
N GLY A 313 4.30 5.70 25.91
CA GLY A 313 4.65 6.94 26.60
C GLY A 313 3.54 7.39 27.55
N VAL A 314 2.29 7.34 27.10
CA VAL A 314 1.10 7.64 27.91
C VAL A 314 0.97 6.67 29.07
N GLN A 315 1.13 5.36 28.84
CA GLN A 315 1.07 4.36 29.91
C GLN A 315 2.13 4.63 30.99
N LYS A 316 3.36 4.98 30.58
CA LYS A 316 4.45 5.33 31.50
C LYS A 316 4.15 6.62 32.26
N ILE A 317 3.72 7.69 31.61
CA ILE A 317 3.36 8.95 32.30
C ILE A 317 2.24 8.71 33.30
N ASN A 318 1.19 7.99 32.91
CA ASN A 318 0.06 7.71 33.79
C ASN A 318 0.50 6.91 35.03
N GLY A 319 1.38 5.91 34.84
CA GLY A 319 2.00 5.18 35.95
C GLY A 319 2.84 6.07 36.86
N ILE A 320 3.69 6.94 36.30
CA ILE A 320 4.54 7.85 37.09
C ILE A 320 3.67 8.86 37.84
N ALA A 321 2.59 9.36 37.25
CA ALA A 321 1.65 10.27 37.91
C ALA A 321 0.96 9.62 39.12
N LEU A 322 0.56 8.35 39.00
CA LEU A 322 -0.01 7.57 40.10
C LEU A 322 1.02 7.32 41.21
N GLN A 323 2.24 6.91 40.87
CA GLN A 323 3.31 6.62 41.84
C GLN A 323 3.88 7.89 42.49
N SER A 324 3.88 9.03 41.80
CA SER A 324 4.33 10.33 42.34
C SER A 324 3.45 10.83 43.50
N SER A 325 2.28 10.23 43.68
CA SER A 325 1.34 10.58 44.74
C SER A 325 1.80 10.06 46.12
N GLU A 326 2.54 8.95 46.12
CA GLU A 326 3.04 8.19 47.28
C GLU A 326 4.57 8.14 47.38
N ALA A 327 5.28 8.59 46.34
CA ALA A 327 6.74 8.60 46.31
C ALA A 327 7.31 9.90 46.87
N GLU A 328 8.43 9.79 47.57
CA GLU A 328 9.15 10.94 48.15
C GLU A 328 9.70 11.87 47.06
N ASN A 329 10.25 11.28 45.98
CA ASN A 329 11.00 11.98 44.94
C ASN A 329 10.59 11.51 43.54
N ALA A 330 10.78 12.36 42.52
CA ALA A 330 10.53 12.00 41.12
C ALA A 330 11.30 10.75 40.64
N LEU A 331 12.52 10.55 41.16
CA LEU A 331 13.33 9.37 40.91
C LEU A 331 12.65 8.09 41.42
N THR A 332 12.13 8.12 42.65
CA THR A 332 11.47 6.96 43.27
C THR A 332 10.17 6.62 42.53
N ALA A 333 9.41 7.63 42.11
CA ALA A 333 8.20 7.44 41.29
C ALA A 333 8.52 6.80 39.92
N ALA A 334 9.56 7.30 39.25
CA ALA A 334 10.02 6.77 37.97
C ALA A 334 10.51 5.32 38.11
N ARG A 335 11.24 5.01 39.17
CA ARG A 335 11.76 3.66 39.45
C ARG A 335 10.65 2.65 39.75
N ARG A 336 9.68 3.01 40.60
CA ARG A 336 8.50 2.14 40.87
C ARG A 336 7.69 1.88 39.60
N THR A 337 7.45 2.92 38.80
CA THR A 337 6.72 2.77 37.53
C THR A 337 7.49 1.94 36.51
N PHE A 338 8.81 2.13 36.43
CA PHE A 338 9.66 1.31 35.58
C PHE A 338 9.51 -0.17 35.95
N ARG A 339 9.64 -0.53 37.23
CA ARG A 339 9.47 -1.92 37.68
C ARG A 339 8.09 -2.49 37.32
N GLN A 340 7.04 -1.71 37.53
CA GLN A 340 5.66 -2.16 37.29
C GLN A 340 5.32 -2.32 35.80
N LEU A 341 5.78 -1.41 34.94
CA LEU A 341 5.36 -1.33 33.53
C LEU A 341 6.44 -1.76 32.53
N PHE A 342 7.67 -2.05 32.95
CA PHE A 342 8.73 -2.47 32.02
C PHE A 342 8.39 -3.80 31.37
N LEU A 343 7.99 -4.78 32.17
CA LEU A 343 7.71 -6.13 31.68
C LEU A 343 6.44 -6.18 30.79
N PRO A 344 5.27 -5.67 31.20
CA PRO A 344 4.11 -5.61 30.30
C PRO A 344 4.41 -4.84 29.00
N GLY A 345 5.18 -3.75 29.10
CA GLY A 345 5.59 -2.97 27.93
C GLY A 345 6.54 -3.70 27.01
N MET A 346 7.50 -4.46 27.54
CA MET A 346 8.43 -5.25 26.73
C MET A 346 7.69 -6.34 25.96
N ILE A 347 6.71 -6.99 26.60
CA ILE A 347 5.95 -8.08 26.00
C ILE A 347 5.04 -7.57 24.88
N ALA A 348 4.37 -6.43 25.12
CA ALA A 348 3.61 -5.71 24.11
C ALA A 348 4.48 -5.42 22.86
N ILE A 349 5.63 -4.77 23.05
CA ILE A 349 6.57 -4.44 21.97
C ILE A 349 7.11 -5.69 21.26
N LEU A 350 7.39 -6.77 21.99
CA LEU A 350 7.81 -8.03 21.37
C LEU A 350 6.68 -8.67 20.57
N ALA A 351 5.44 -8.62 21.05
CA ALA A 351 4.28 -9.11 20.31
C ALA A 351 4.06 -8.31 19.02
N ASP A 352 4.21 -6.97 19.07
CA ASP A 352 4.23 -6.11 17.90
C ASP A 352 5.32 -6.53 16.91
N ALA A 353 6.57 -6.63 17.36
CA ALA A 353 7.71 -7.00 16.52
C ALA A 353 7.51 -8.37 15.86
N VAL A 354 7.02 -9.36 16.60
CA VAL A 354 6.70 -10.67 16.04
C VAL A 354 5.59 -10.56 15.00
N GLY A 355 4.55 -9.76 15.25
CA GLY A 355 3.50 -9.45 14.29
C GLY A 355 4.05 -8.91 12.97
N PHE A 356 4.98 -7.95 13.02
CA PHE A 356 5.67 -7.46 11.83
C PHE A 356 6.56 -8.51 11.15
N ILE A 357 7.31 -9.31 11.91
CA ILE A 357 8.18 -10.37 11.37
C ILE A 357 7.38 -11.41 10.58
N THR A 358 6.12 -11.69 10.95
CA THR A 358 5.27 -12.62 10.20
C THR A 358 5.07 -12.22 8.73
N LEU A 359 5.11 -10.92 8.42
CA LEU A 359 4.94 -10.39 7.08
C LEU A 359 6.13 -10.69 6.16
N LEU A 360 7.29 -11.06 6.70
CA LEU A 360 8.48 -11.42 5.90
C LEU A 360 8.28 -12.66 5.03
N ILE A 361 7.29 -13.49 5.38
CA ILE A 361 6.93 -14.70 4.62
C ILE A 361 6.38 -14.33 3.25
N ILE A 362 5.78 -13.14 3.09
CA ILE A 362 5.26 -12.70 1.79
C ILE A 362 6.42 -12.44 0.84
N ASP A 363 6.30 -12.98 -0.37
CA ASP A 363 7.30 -12.80 -1.42
C ASP A 363 7.08 -11.54 -2.25
N ILE A 364 6.99 -10.39 -1.56
CA ILE A 364 6.87 -9.07 -2.17
C ILE A 364 7.87 -8.15 -1.46
N GLY A 365 8.80 -7.57 -2.23
CA GLY A 365 9.94 -6.80 -1.70
C GLY A 365 9.51 -5.65 -0.80
N VAL A 366 8.51 -4.88 -1.22
CA VAL A 366 7.98 -3.75 -0.43
C VAL A 366 7.39 -4.19 0.91
N ILE A 367 6.66 -5.31 0.97
CA ILE A 367 6.09 -5.79 2.24
C ILE A 367 7.20 -6.27 3.18
N ARG A 368 8.26 -6.87 2.64
CA ARG A 368 9.45 -7.25 3.43
C ARG A 368 10.17 -6.03 3.97
N GLU A 369 10.41 -4.99 3.15
CA GLU A 369 11.03 -3.74 3.59
C GLU A 369 10.18 -3.04 4.67
N LEU A 370 8.86 -3.00 4.49
CA LEU A 370 7.89 -2.53 5.50
C LEU A 370 8.03 -3.29 6.82
N ALA A 371 8.05 -4.63 6.76
CA ALA A 371 8.14 -5.50 7.92
C ALA A 371 9.46 -5.35 8.68
N ILE A 372 10.59 -5.28 7.96
CA ILE A 372 11.92 -5.05 8.55
C ILE A 372 11.98 -3.65 9.18
N GLY A 373 11.58 -2.62 8.42
CA GLY A 373 11.61 -1.23 8.89
C GLY A 373 10.76 -1.05 10.15
N ALA A 374 9.58 -1.66 10.20
CA ALA A 374 8.73 -1.60 11.37
C ALA A 374 9.25 -2.43 12.55
N SER A 375 9.82 -3.61 12.31
CA SER A 375 10.47 -4.40 13.37
C SER A 375 11.65 -3.65 14.01
N ILE A 376 12.47 -2.98 13.19
CA ILE A 376 13.55 -2.09 13.66
C ILE A 376 12.97 -0.95 14.49
N GLY A 377 11.92 -0.30 13.98
CA GLY A 377 11.27 0.81 14.68
C GLY A 377 10.70 0.41 16.03
N VAL A 378 10.02 -0.74 16.11
CA VAL A 378 9.47 -1.28 17.35
C VAL A 378 10.59 -1.64 18.33
N ALA A 379 11.70 -2.22 17.85
CA ALA A 379 12.88 -2.47 18.69
C ALA A 379 13.47 -1.18 19.28
N VAL A 380 13.48 -0.08 18.51
CA VAL A 380 13.93 1.24 18.97
C VAL A 380 13.02 1.80 20.08
N ILE A 381 11.73 1.49 20.10
CA ILE A 381 10.79 1.93 21.16
C ILE A 381 11.21 1.37 22.54
N VAL A 382 11.86 0.21 22.60
CA VAL A 382 12.42 -0.34 23.84
C VAL A 382 13.44 0.63 24.45
N PHE A 383 14.34 1.17 23.64
CA PHE A 383 15.41 2.04 24.13
C PHE A 383 14.88 3.46 24.42
N THR A 384 13.97 3.96 23.61
CA THR A 384 13.46 5.32 23.70
C THR A 384 12.34 5.47 24.75
N ASN A 385 11.26 4.69 24.65
CA ASN A 385 10.09 4.90 25.50
C ASN A 385 10.08 4.01 26.75
N LEU A 386 10.70 2.84 26.72
CA LEU A 386 10.82 2.00 27.93
C LEU A 386 11.97 2.42 28.84
N ILE A 387 13.09 2.90 28.28
CA ILE A 387 14.30 3.28 29.03
C ILE A 387 14.48 4.80 29.12
N LEU A 388 14.68 5.49 27.99
CA LEU A 388 15.03 6.92 27.98
C LEU A 388 13.92 7.79 28.58
N LEU A 389 12.64 7.52 28.32
CA LEU A 389 11.53 8.32 28.85
C LEU A 389 11.46 8.32 30.39
N PRO A 390 11.43 7.18 31.11
CA PRO A 390 11.50 7.19 32.58
C PRO A 390 12.74 7.88 33.13
N VAL A 391 13.90 7.76 32.47
CA VAL A 391 15.14 8.44 32.85
C VAL A 391 14.99 9.96 32.69
N ALA A 392 14.45 10.44 31.57
CA ALA A 392 14.20 11.85 31.32
C ALA A 392 13.23 12.45 32.35
N ILE A 393 12.12 11.77 32.64
CA ILE A 393 11.16 12.22 33.66
C ILE A 393 11.78 12.20 35.07
N SER A 394 12.74 11.32 35.35
CA SER A 394 13.44 11.32 36.64
C SER A 394 14.24 12.60 36.94
N TYR A 395 14.60 13.38 35.90
CA TYR A 395 15.22 14.70 36.03
C TYR A 395 14.19 15.84 36.00
N VAL A 396 13.25 15.78 35.06
CA VAL A 396 12.31 16.88 34.80
C VAL A 396 11.17 16.92 35.85
N GLY A 397 10.81 15.76 36.39
CA GLY A 397 9.68 15.57 37.29
C GLY A 397 8.31 15.81 36.63
N ILE A 398 7.24 15.50 37.38
CA ILE A 398 5.85 15.78 36.97
C ILE A 398 5.36 17.02 37.71
N SER A 399 4.56 17.86 37.04
CA SER A 399 3.99 19.06 37.66
C SER A 399 3.06 18.72 38.84
N LYS A 400 3.06 19.57 39.88
CA LYS A 400 2.20 19.40 41.06
C LYS A 400 0.70 19.32 40.71
N ARG A 401 0.26 20.04 39.66
CA ARG A 401 -1.13 20.04 39.16
C ARG A 401 -1.55 18.68 38.58
N ALA A 402 -0.66 18.01 37.86
CA ALA A 402 -0.94 16.68 37.32
C ALA A 402 -1.03 15.63 38.44
N VAL A 403 -0.15 15.72 39.44
CA VAL A 403 -0.19 14.83 40.63
C VAL A 403 -1.46 15.03 41.46
N SER A 404 -1.87 16.28 41.72
CA SER A 404 -3.09 16.56 42.49
C SER A 404 -4.37 16.06 41.82
N ARG A 405 -4.44 16.18 40.49
CA ARG A 405 -5.57 15.64 39.70
C ARG A 405 -5.58 14.11 39.70
N SER A 406 -4.42 13.48 39.51
CA SER A 406 -4.33 12.01 39.57
C SER A 406 -4.78 11.46 40.94
N LYS A 407 -4.50 12.19 42.03
CA LYS A 407 -5.04 11.87 43.36
C LYS A 407 -6.56 12.03 43.42
N GLN A 408 -7.10 13.12 42.89
CA GLN A 408 -8.56 13.35 42.84
C GLN A 408 -9.28 12.28 42.01
N ASP A 409 -8.75 11.92 40.83
CA ASP A 409 -9.32 10.90 39.96
C ASP A 409 -9.23 9.49 40.59
N ALA A 410 -8.20 9.23 41.41
CA ALA A 410 -8.08 7.96 42.14
C ALA A 410 -9.12 7.82 43.26
N VAL A 411 -9.59 8.94 43.84
CA VAL A 411 -10.54 8.95 44.96
C VAL A 411 -11.98 9.15 44.48
N CYS A 412 -12.21 9.92 43.41
CA CYS A 412 -13.56 10.17 42.89
C CYS A 412 -14.17 8.91 42.25
N GLU A 413 -15.41 8.60 42.63
CA GLU A 413 -16.23 7.65 41.88
C GLU A 413 -16.75 8.31 40.61
N HIS A 414 -16.42 7.72 39.46
CA HIS A 414 -16.93 8.18 38.18
C HIS A 414 -18.08 7.28 37.73
N PRO A 415 -19.28 7.83 37.47
CA PRO A 415 -20.44 7.05 37.03
C PRO A 415 -20.17 6.32 35.71
N PHE A 416 -19.36 6.91 34.82
CA PHE A 416 -18.93 6.28 33.57
C PHE A 416 -18.14 4.98 33.79
N TRP A 417 -17.10 4.99 34.64
CA TRP A 417 -16.32 3.79 34.93
C TRP A 417 -17.12 2.73 35.67
N ARG A 418 -18.09 3.15 36.50
CA ARG A 418 -18.99 2.23 37.20
C ARG A 418 -19.98 1.56 36.23
N LEU A 419 -20.43 2.30 35.21
CA LEU A 419 -21.25 1.74 34.13
C LEU A 419 -20.46 0.71 33.32
N LEU A 420 -19.23 1.04 32.90
CA LEU A 420 -18.37 0.13 32.14
C LEU A 420 -17.98 -1.12 32.95
N SER A 421 -17.83 -1.00 34.29
CA SER A 421 -17.50 -2.17 35.11
C SER A 421 -18.58 -3.24 35.10
N ASN A 422 -19.83 -2.87 34.76
CA ASN A 422 -20.92 -3.84 34.60
C ASN A 422 -20.65 -4.86 33.49
N PHE A 423 -19.77 -4.61 32.52
CA PHE A 423 -19.39 -5.62 31.52
C PHE A 423 -18.72 -6.87 32.14
N ALA A 424 -18.13 -6.74 33.33
CA ALA A 424 -17.61 -7.86 34.12
C ALA A 424 -18.66 -8.51 35.04
N SER A 425 -19.90 -8.00 35.06
CA SER A 425 -20.96 -8.49 35.94
C SER A 425 -21.64 -9.76 35.40
N ALA A 426 -22.21 -10.56 36.29
CA ALA A 426 -22.92 -11.78 35.92
C ALA A 426 -24.16 -11.56 35.02
N LYS A 427 -24.75 -10.35 35.06
CA LYS A 427 -25.98 -10.04 34.30
C LYS A 427 -25.68 -9.56 32.88
N VAL A 428 -24.64 -8.74 32.69
CA VAL A 428 -24.34 -8.11 31.40
C VAL A 428 -23.34 -8.92 30.58
N ALA A 429 -22.38 -9.61 31.23
CA ALA A 429 -21.37 -10.39 30.51
C ALA A 429 -21.96 -11.44 29.52
N PRO A 430 -23.02 -12.21 29.84
CA PRO A 430 -23.63 -13.13 28.87
C PRO A 430 -24.17 -12.41 27.63
N VAL A 431 -24.83 -11.26 27.82
CA VAL A 431 -25.39 -10.45 26.72
C VAL A 431 -24.28 -9.94 25.81
N SER A 432 -23.18 -9.45 26.39
CA SER A 432 -22.00 -9.01 25.61
C SER A 432 -21.42 -10.14 24.75
N ILE A 433 -21.34 -11.36 25.28
CA ILE A 433 -20.83 -12.51 24.50
C ILE A 433 -21.78 -12.88 23.37
N VAL A 434 -23.09 -12.91 23.62
CA VAL A 434 -24.08 -13.19 22.56
C VAL A 434 -24.01 -12.13 21.46
N LEU A 435 -23.93 -10.85 21.81
CA LEU A 435 -23.74 -9.77 20.83
C LEU A 435 -22.43 -9.92 20.06
N ALA A 436 -21.33 -10.28 20.72
CA ALA A 436 -20.05 -10.54 20.07
C ALA A 436 -20.12 -11.72 19.09
N LEU A 437 -20.82 -12.80 19.44
CA LEU A 437 -21.03 -13.95 18.55
C LEU A 437 -21.92 -13.60 17.35
N LEU A 438 -22.96 -12.78 17.54
CA LEU A 438 -23.78 -12.28 16.44
C LEU A 438 -22.97 -11.37 15.50
N ALA A 439 -22.17 -10.47 16.07
CA ALA A 439 -21.27 -9.62 15.28
C ALA A 439 -20.22 -10.44 14.54
N PHE A 440 -19.66 -11.47 15.17
CA PHE A 440 -18.73 -12.40 14.54
C PHE A 440 -19.39 -13.16 13.38
N GLY A 441 -20.57 -13.73 13.60
CA GLY A 441 -21.32 -14.46 12.57
C GLY A 441 -21.75 -13.56 11.40
N GLY A 442 -22.26 -12.36 11.69
CA GLY A 442 -22.61 -11.36 10.67
C GLY A 442 -21.39 -10.86 9.90
N GLY A 443 -20.27 -10.63 10.59
CA GLY A 443 -18.99 -10.27 9.99
C GLY A 443 -18.46 -11.35 9.06
N LEU A 444 -18.47 -12.62 9.50
CA LEU A 444 -18.07 -13.76 8.66
C LEU A 444 -18.97 -13.94 7.43
N TRP A 445 -20.28 -13.78 7.60
CA TRP A 445 -21.22 -13.86 6.50
C TRP A 445 -20.95 -12.77 5.46
N TYR A 446 -20.74 -11.55 5.90
CA TYR A 446 -20.52 -10.42 4.99
C TYR A 446 -19.12 -10.41 4.37
N SER A 447 -18.10 -10.89 5.10
CA SER A 447 -16.72 -10.98 4.61
C SER A 447 -16.56 -11.98 3.45
N GLN A 448 -17.55 -12.83 3.16
CA GLN A 448 -17.54 -13.68 1.96
C GLN A 448 -17.56 -12.87 0.65
N ASN A 449 -17.99 -11.62 0.70
CA ASN A 449 -17.96 -10.70 -0.44
C ASN A 449 -16.59 -10.02 -0.61
N LEU A 450 -15.61 -10.31 0.25
CA LEU A 450 -14.27 -9.75 0.16
C LEU A 450 -13.58 -10.28 -1.10
N LYS A 451 -13.01 -9.36 -1.87
CA LYS A 451 -12.30 -9.66 -3.12
C LYS A 451 -10.81 -9.39 -2.95
N ILE A 452 -9.99 -10.12 -3.71
CA ILE A 452 -8.52 -10.01 -3.69
C ILE A 452 -8.09 -9.24 -4.92
N GLY A 453 -7.26 -8.22 -4.75
CA GLY A 453 -6.84 -7.29 -5.79
C GLY A 453 -7.71 -6.03 -5.87
N ASP A 454 -7.48 -5.24 -6.92
CA ASP A 454 -8.17 -3.97 -7.12
C ASP A 454 -9.60 -4.11 -7.66
N LEU A 455 -10.46 -3.19 -7.21
CA LEU A 455 -11.88 -3.14 -7.54
C LEU A 455 -12.28 -1.92 -8.38
N ASP A 456 -11.42 -0.90 -8.38
CA ASP A 456 -11.58 0.33 -9.16
C ASP A 456 -10.87 0.19 -10.51
N GLN A 457 -11.25 1.02 -11.48
CA GLN A 457 -10.60 1.13 -12.79
C GLN A 457 -9.56 2.27 -12.77
N GLY A 458 -8.52 2.19 -13.60
CA GLY A 458 -7.46 3.20 -13.68
C GLY A 458 -6.20 2.84 -12.91
N ALA A 459 -5.50 3.83 -12.38
CA ALA A 459 -4.43 3.65 -11.40
C ALA A 459 -5.04 3.48 -10.00
N PRO A 460 -4.97 2.28 -9.39
CA PRO A 460 -5.56 2.01 -8.09
C PRO A 460 -4.84 2.70 -6.93
N GLU A 461 -3.64 3.22 -7.15
CA GLU A 461 -2.89 3.97 -6.15
C GLU A 461 -3.45 5.39 -5.95
N LEU A 462 -4.17 5.90 -6.96
CA LEU A 462 -4.82 7.21 -6.96
C LEU A 462 -6.33 7.06 -6.76
N ARG A 463 -6.99 8.12 -6.30
CA ARG A 463 -8.46 8.09 -6.15
C ARG A 463 -9.17 7.97 -7.50
N PRO A 464 -10.38 7.38 -7.55
CA PRO A 464 -11.16 7.29 -8.79
C PRO A 464 -11.46 8.66 -9.42
N ASP A 465 -11.57 9.71 -8.62
CA ASP A 465 -11.82 11.09 -9.06
C ASP A 465 -10.56 11.91 -9.36
N SER A 466 -9.37 11.31 -9.22
CA SER A 466 -8.09 11.95 -9.56
C SER A 466 -8.01 12.31 -11.05
N ARG A 467 -7.20 13.31 -11.38
CA ARG A 467 -7.02 13.78 -12.77
C ARG A 467 -6.54 12.63 -13.66
N TYR A 468 -5.55 11.87 -13.21
CA TYR A 468 -5.02 10.71 -13.92
C TYR A 468 -6.12 9.67 -14.21
N ASN A 469 -6.94 9.30 -13.23
CA ASN A 469 -7.98 8.27 -13.44
C ASN A 469 -9.11 8.75 -14.35
N LYS A 470 -9.44 10.04 -14.34
CA LYS A 470 -10.36 10.64 -15.32
C LYS A 470 -9.80 10.60 -16.73
N ASP A 471 -8.51 10.90 -16.90
CA ASP A 471 -7.82 10.83 -18.20
C ASP A 471 -7.73 9.39 -18.70
N ASN A 472 -7.47 8.43 -17.81
CA ASN A 472 -7.43 7.02 -18.15
C ASN A 472 -8.81 6.48 -18.55
N ALA A 473 -9.87 6.86 -17.81
CA ALA A 473 -11.23 6.51 -18.18
C ALA A 473 -11.63 7.08 -19.54
N PHE A 474 -11.18 8.30 -19.87
CA PHE A 474 -11.39 8.89 -21.20
C PHE A 474 -10.78 8.01 -22.29
N ILE A 475 -9.52 7.60 -22.14
CA ILE A 475 -8.84 6.76 -23.14
C ILE A 475 -9.53 5.40 -23.29
N ILE A 476 -9.90 4.76 -22.18
CA ILE A 476 -10.56 3.45 -22.21
C ILE A 476 -11.91 3.49 -22.94
N ASN A 477 -12.66 4.59 -22.83
CA ASN A 477 -13.99 4.71 -23.43
C ASN A 477 -13.97 5.07 -24.93
N HIS A 478 -12.91 5.71 -25.41
CA HIS A 478 -12.85 6.26 -26.78
C HIS A 478 -11.88 5.50 -27.70
N TYR A 479 -10.93 4.74 -27.15
CA TYR A 479 -9.91 4.00 -27.90
C TYR A 479 -10.06 2.48 -27.68
N SER A 480 -9.48 1.71 -28.59
CA SER A 480 -9.48 0.23 -28.58
C SER A 480 -8.20 -0.36 -28.00
N THR A 481 -7.24 0.50 -27.63
CA THR A 481 -5.99 0.13 -26.94
C THR A 481 -5.94 0.80 -25.57
N SER A 482 -6.27 0.07 -24.52
CA SER A 482 -6.20 0.55 -23.13
C SER A 482 -4.75 0.63 -22.61
N SER A 483 -4.62 1.11 -21.37
CA SER A 483 -3.38 1.08 -20.58
C SER A 483 -3.13 -0.26 -19.90
N ASP A 484 -4.16 -1.10 -19.74
CA ASP A 484 -4.11 -2.37 -19.02
C ASP A 484 -3.82 -3.50 -20.01
N VAL A 485 -2.55 -3.90 -20.09
CA VAL A 485 -2.06 -4.86 -21.09
C VAL A 485 -1.58 -6.13 -20.40
N LEU A 486 -2.19 -7.25 -20.80
CA LEU A 486 -1.76 -8.59 -20.47
C LEU A 486 -0.94 -9.12 -21.66
N VAL A 487 0.33 -9.46 -21.42
CA VAL A 487 1.22 -9.98 -22.48
C VAL A 487 1.36 -11.48 -22.31
N VAL A 488 0.91 -12.25 -23.30
CA VAL A 488 1.19 -13.68 -23.37
C VAL A 488 2.42 -13.89 -24.24
N MET A 489 3.46 -14.50 -23.68
CA MET A 489 4.72 -14.76 -24.38
C MET A 489 4.62 -16.12 -25.08
N VAL A 490 4.60 -16.11 -26.41
CA VAL A 490 4.56 -17.35 -27.20
C VAL A 490 5.98 -17.72 -27.58
N LYS A 491 6.51 -18.77 -26.94
CA LYS A 491 7.88 -19.22 -27.10
C LYS A 491 7.95 -20.39 -28.06
N THR A 492 8.90 -20.33 -28.99
CA THR A 492 9.18 -21.38 -29.97
C THR A 492 10.69 -21.65 -30.08
N ALA A 493 11.06 -22.63 -30.90
CA ALA A 493 12.43 -22.71 -31.42
C ALA A 493 12.78 -21.44 -32.25
N PRO A 494 14.07 -21.11 -32.44
CA PRO A 494 14.50 -20.03 -33.33
C PRO A 494 13.86 -20.14 -34.71
N GLU A 495 13.44 -19.01 -35.27
CA GLU A 495 12.66 -18.86 -36.51
C GLU A 495 11.25 -19.51 -36.48
N GLY A 496 10.85 -20.11 -35.36
CA GLY A 496 9.61 -20.87 -35.20
C GLY A 496 8.35 -20.02 -35.08
N CYS A 497 8.46 -18.72 -34.78
CA CYS A 497 7.31 -17.83 -34.66
C CYS A 497 6.55 -17.63 -35.98
N SER A 498 7.25 -17.79 -37.11
CA SER A 498 6.74 -17.67 -38.48
C SER A 498 6.05 -18.94 -39.01
N ALA A 499 6.14 -20.05 -38.27
CA ALA A 499 5.54 -21.31 -38.68
C ALA A 499 4.00 -21.22 -38.67
N TYR A 500 3.35 -21.79 -39.69
CA TYR A 500 1.89 -21.78 -39.79
C TYR A 500 1.21 -22.37 -38.55
N SER A 501 1.75 -23.46 -37.98
CA SER A 501 1.22 -24.07 -36.76
C SER A 501 1.24 -23.10 -35.58
N THR A 502 2.36 -22.40 -35.37
CA THR A 502 2.51 -21.37 -34.35
C THR A 502 1.52 -20.23 -34.57
N MET A 503 1.53 -19.62 -35.76
CA MET A 503 0.65 -18.50 -36.08
C MET A 503 -0.83 -18.87 -36.00
N SER A 504 -1.21 -20.10 -36.37
CA SER A 504 -2.57 -20.60 -36.23
C SER A 504 -2.97 -20.70 -34.76
N ALA A 505 -2.09 -21.22 -33.90
CA ALA A 505 -2.36 -21.33 -32.47
C ALA A 505 -2.44 -19.94 -31.79
N ILE A 506 -1.54 -19.01 -32.16
CA ILE A 506 -1.62 -17.61 -31.71
C ILE A 506 -2.94 -16.97 -32.14
N ASN A 507 -3.37 -17.22 -33.38
CA ASN A 507 -4.63 -16.69 -33.90
C ASN A 507 -5.85 -17.24 -33.16
N GLU A 508 -5.85 -18.52 -32.81
CA GLU A 508 -6.93 -19.15 -32.06
C GLU A 508 -7.00 -18.61 -30.64
N LEU A 509 -5.84 -18.44 -29.98
CA LEU A 509 -5.77 -17.80 -28.68
C LEU A 509 -6.27 -16.34 -28.76
N ALA A 510 -5.82 -15.56 -29.74
CA ALA A 510 -6.27 -14.19 -29.93
C ALA A 510 -7.79 -14.10 -30.07
N TRP A 511 -8.39 -14.98 -30.88
CA TRP A 511 -9.84 -15.05 -31.03
C TRP A 511 -10.56 -15.43 -29.72
N LYS A 512 -10.03 -16.41 -28.97
CA LYS A 512 -10.56 -16.78 -27.65
C LYS A 512 -10.50 -15.60 -26.67
N MET A 513 -9.40 -14.84 -26.68
CA MET A 513 -9.22 -13.67 -25.82
C MET A 513 -10.19 -12.54 -26.19
N GLU A 514 -10.36 -12.21 -27.47
CA GLU A 514 -11.31 -11.19 -27.91
C GLU A 514 -12.77 -11.51 -27.55
N ASN A 515 -13.11 -12.80 -27.45
CA ASN A 515 -14.44 -13.25 -27.00
C ASN A 515 -14.53 -13.43 -25.48
N THR A 516 -13.46 -13.19 -24.73
CA THR A 516 -13.46 -13.27 -23.27
C THR A 516 -13.94 -11.94 -22.68
N GLN A 517 -14.93 -12.00 -21.80
CA GLN A 517 -15.49 -10.81 -21.16
C GLN A 517 -14.42 -10.02 -20.40
N GLY A 518 -14.29 -8.73 -20.72
CA GLY A 518 -13.30 -7.85 -20.11
C GLY A 518 -12.08 -7.58 -21.01
N VAL A 519 -11.92 -8.29 -22.13
CA VAL A 519 -10.91 -8.00 -23.16
C VAL A 519 -11.48 -7.02 -24.19
N GLN A 520 -10.68 -6.05 -24.60
CA GLN A 520 -11.01 -5.07 -25.65
C GLN A 520 -10.53 -5.54 -27.02
N SER A 521 -9.27 -5.95 -27.10
CA SER A 521 -8.61 -6.35 -28.34
C SER A 521 -7.39 -7.22 -28.06
N ALA A 522 -6.99 -8.03 -29.04
CA ALA A 522 -5.78 -8.83 -28.97
C ALA A 522 -4.91 -8.60 -30.22
N ILE A 523 -3.67 -8.15 -30.03
CA ILE A 523 -2.74 -7.81 -31.12
C ILE A 523 -1.53 -8.73 -31.07
N SER A 524 -1.18 -9.31 -32.21
CA SER A 524 0.04 -10.11 -32.39
C SER A 524 0.59 -9.95 -33.80
N LEU A 525 1.73 -10.57 -34.08
CA LEU A 525 2.28 -10.64 -35.45
C LEU A 525 1.29 -11.23 -36.46
N VAL A 526 0.35 -12.08 -36.01
CA VAL A 526 -0.68 -12.69 -36.85
C VAL A 526 -1.66 -11.64 -37.37
N THR A 527 -2.03 -10.67 -36.53
CA THR A 527 -2.90 -9.56 -36.90
C THR A 527 -2.30 -8.78 -38.08
N VAL A 528 -1.00 -8.48 -37.99
CA VAL A 528 -0.27 -7.77 -39.06
C VAL A 528 -0.12 -8.65 -40.30
N SER A 529 0.23 -9.92 -40.14
CA SER A 529 0.40 -10.86 -41.25
C SER A 529 -0.86 -10.99 -42.10
N LYS A 530 -2.03 -11.19 -41.48
CA LYS A 530 -3.32 -11.27 -42.19
C LYS A 530 -3.62 -10.00 -42.97
N GLN A 531 -3.32 -8.84 -42.38
CA GLN A 531 -3.50 -7.55 -43.04
C GLN A 531 -2.58 -7.40 -44.25
N VAL A 532 -1.32 -7.82 -44.15
CA VAL A 532 -0.36 -7.80 -45.27
C VAL A 532 -0.78 -8.77 -46.37
N ILE A 533 -1.20 -9.99 -46.04
CA ILE A 533 -1.67 -10.98 -47.02
C ILE A 533 -2.90 -10.47 -47.76
N LYS A 534 -3.90 -9.96 -47.06
CA LYS A 534 -5.06 -9.29 -47.65
C LYS A 534 -4.62 -8.15 -48.58
N GLY A 535 -3.71 -7.30 -48.12
CA GLY A 535 -3.16 -6.21 -48.91
C GLY A 535 -2.53 -6.69 -50.21
N MET A 536 -1.72 -7.76 -50.15
CA MET A 536 -1.01 -8.35 -51.30
C MET A 536 -1.95 -9.05 -52.28
N ASN A 537 -3.20 -9.31 -51.89
CA ASN A 537 -4.23 -9.95 -52.70
C ASN A 537 -5.38 -8.96 -52.97
N GLU A 538 -5.05 -7.80 -53.54
CA GLU A 538 -6.02 -6.80 -54.02
C GLU A 538 -6.95 -6.24 -52.91
N GLY A 539 -6.57 -6.36 -51.64
CA GLY A 539 -7.40 -5.95 -50.51
C GLY A 539 -8.61 -6.86 -50.25
N ASN A 540 -8.69 -8.02 -50.91
CA ASN A 540 -9.85 -8.91 -50.84
C ASN A 540 -9.96 -9.59 -49.48
N LEU A 541 -11.08 -9.34 -48.79
CA LEU A 541 -11.36 -9.86 -47.44
C LEU A 541 -11.29 -11.39 -47.33
N LYS A 542 -11.52 -12.14 -48.41
CA LYS A 542 -11.38 -13.61 -48.42
C LYS A 542 -9.94 -14.07 -48.14
N TRP A 543 -8.96 -13.20 -48.43
CA TRP A 543 -7.54 -13.45 -48.19
C TRP A 543 -7.06 -12.96 -46.82
N GLU A 544 -7.94 -12.47 -45.96
CA GLU A 544 -7.65 -12.12 -44.57
C GLU A 544 -7.50 -13.37 -43.68
N SER A 545 -6.62 -14.27 -44.11
CA SER A 545 -6.37 -15.57 -43.52
C SER A 545 -4.87 -15.88 -43.54
N LEU A 546 -4.45 -16.86 -42.75
CA LEU A 546 -3.05 -17.28 -42.73
C LEU A 546 -2.75 -18.15 -43.96
N SER A 547 -1.71 -17.79 -44.70
CA SER A 547 -1.21 -18.60 -45.81
C SER A 547 -0.50 -19.85 -45.27
N ARG A 548 -0.70 -21.01 -45.91
CA ARG A 548 0.07 -22.23 -45.61
C ARG A 548 1.47 -22.21 -46.22
N ASN A 549 1.77 -21.23 -47.08
CA ASN A 549 3.07 -21.10 -47.71
C ASN A 549 4.01 -20.29 -46.80
N LYS A 550 5.15 -20.90 -46.45
CA LYS A 550 6.16 -20.32 -45.56
C LYS A 550 6.74 -19.00 -46.09
N ASP A 551 7.00 -18.89 -47.39
CA ASP A 551 7.60 -17.68 -47.97
C ASP A 551 6.64 -16.49 -47.88
N VAL A 552 5.34 -16.74 -48.08
CA VAL A 552 4.29 -15.74 -47.92
C VAL A 552 4.17 -15.31 -46.46
N LEU A 553 4.21 -16.25 -45.51
CA LEU A 553 4.18 -15.93 -44.08
C LEU A 553 5.41 -15.10 -43.68
N ASN A 554 6.62 -15.53 -44.06
CA ASN A 554 7.87 -14.83 -43.79
C ASN A 554 7.85 -13.39 -44.32
N ASN A 555 7.36 -13.19 -45.54
CA ASN A 555 7.21 -11.84 -46.11
C ASN A 555 6.16 -11.02 -45.34
N SER A 556 5.04 -11.64 -44.94
CA SER A 556 3.94 -10.95 -44.28
C SER A 556 4.26 -10.45 -42.87
N ILE A 557 5.14 -11.15 -42.15
CA ILE A 557 5.54 -10.77 -40.78
C ILE A 557 6.64 -9.72 -40.76
N ALA A 558 7.31 -9.44 -41.88
CA ALA A 558 8.39 -8.45 -41.96
C ALA A 558 7.95 -7.01 -41.59
N ARG A 559 6.64 -6.75 -41.56
CA ARG A 559 6.04 -5.48 -41.15
C ARG A 559 5.52 -5.49 -39.70
N ALA A 560 5.64 -6.60 -38.99
CA ALA A 560 5.16 -6.78 -37.61
C ALA A 560 6.22 -6.37 -36.57
N ASP A 561 6.86 -5.23 -36.80
CA ASP A 561 7.93 -4.73 -35.94
C ASP A 561 7.47 -4.56 -34.49
N GLY A 562 8.30 -4.97 -33.53
CA GLY A 562 7.98 -5.01 -32.10
C GLY A 562 7.02 -6.11 -31.63
N LEU A 563 6.51 -6.99 -32.52
CA LEU A 563 5.61 -8.12 -32.18
C LEU A 563 6.28 -9.50 -32.28
N TYR A 564 7.61 -9.53 -32.37
CA TYR A 564 8.47 -10.71 -32.24
C TYR A 564 9.91 -10.25 -31.96
N ASN A 565 10.74 -11.13 -31.41
CA ASN A 565 12.16 -10.83 -31.18
C ASN A 565 13.02 -11.12 -32.43
N THR A 566 14.27 -10.66 -32.46
CA THR A 566 15.14 -10.69 -33.65
C THR A 566 15.32 -12.09 -34.26
N ASP A 567 15.38 -13.13 -33.43
CA ASP A 567 15.53 -14.53 -33.88
C ASP A 567 14.20 -15.27 -34.06
N CYS A 568 13.05 -14.59 -33.88
CA CYS A 568 11.72 -15.17 -34.03
C CYS A 568 11.52 -16.44 -33.19
N SER A 569 12.15 -16.48 -32.01
CA SER A 569 11.95 -17.50 -30.97
C SER A 569 10.88 -17.11 -29.94
N LEU A 570 10.48 -15.83 -29.92
CA LEU A 570 9.47 -15.29 -29.02
C LEU A 570 8.54 -14.34 -29.77
N ALA A 571 7.24 -14.54 -29.62
CA ALA A 571 6.19 -13.68 -30.17
C ALA A 571 5.20 -13.27 -29.08
N PRO A 572 5.14 -11.99 -28.66
CA PRO A 572 4.11 -11.54 -27.73
C PRO A 572 2.72 -11.45 -28.38
N LEU A 573 1.71 -11.94 -27.67
CA LEU A 573 0.30 -11.59 -27.87
C LEU A 573 -0.09 -10.54 -26.83
N LEU A 574 -0.35 -9.32 -27.29
CA LEU A 574 -0.76 -8.19 -26.46
C LEU A 574 -2.28 -8.19 -26.32
N VAL A 575 -2.79 -8.44 -25.12
CA VAL A 575 -4.22 -8.45 -24.81
C VAL A 575 -4.56 -7.18 -24.03
N PHE A 576 -5.32 -6.28 -24.65
CA PHE A 576 -5.78 -5.04 -24.03
C PHE A 576 -7.05 -5.30 -23.25
N LEU A 577 -7.07 -4.94 -21.96
CA LEU A 577 -8.20 -5.18 -21.06
C LEU A 577 -8.99 -3.90 -20.81
N ASN A 578 -10.28 -4.05 -20.52
CA ASN A 578 -11.15 -2.92 -20.14
C ASN A 578 -10.76 -2.31 -18.79
N ASP A 579 -10.26 -3.14 -17.89
CA ASP A 579 -9.80 -2.76 -16.56
C ASP A 579 -8.82 -3.81 -16.00
N HIS A 580 -8.16 -3.44 -14.90
CA HIS A 580 -7.27 -4.29 -14.12
C HIS A 580 -7.98 -4.91 -12.90
N LYS A 581 -9.33 -4.98 -12.90
CA LYS A 581 -10.05 -5.53 -11.75
C LYS A 581 -9.73 -7.00 -11.59
N ALA A 582 -9.72 -7.44 -10.34
CA ALA A 582 -9.45 -8.83 -9.97
C ALA A 582 -10.19 -9.87 -10.85
N GLU A 583 -11.49 -9.68 -11.07
CA GLU A 583 -12.31 -10.61 -11.87
C GLU A 583 -11.94 -10.62 -13.36
N THR A 584 -11.58 -9.47 -13.92
CA THR A 584 -11.15 -9.36 -15.32
C THR A 584 -9.80 -10.05 -15.52
N LEU A 585 -8.85 -9.78 -14.63
CA LEU A 585 -7.53 -10.41 -14.63
C LEU A 585 -7.64 -11.92 -14.45
N ASP A 586 -8.43 -12.38 -13.48
CA ASP A 586 -8.64 -13.79 -13.20
C ASP A 586 -9.22 -14.52 -14.42
N ARG A 587 -10.28 -13.98 -15.04
CA ARG A 587 -10.85 -14.56 -16.27
C ARG A 587 -9.85 -14.60 -17.42
N ALA A 588 -9.12 -13.51 -17.65
CA ALA A 588 -8.16 -13.44 -18.76
C ALA A 588 -6.99 -14.42 -18.56
N VAL A 589 -6.44 -14.52 -17.35
CA VAL A 589 -5.38 -15.47 -17.02
C VAL A 589 -5.88 -16.91 -17.14
N HIS A 590 -7.06 -17.24 -16.62
CA HIS A 590 -7.63 -18.58 -16.75
C HIS A 590 -7.87 -18.97 -18.21
N ALA A 591 -8.39 -18.06 -19.04
CA ALA A 591 -8.63 -18.32 -20.46
C ALA A 591 -7.35 -18.73 -21.21
N VAL A 592 -6.23 -18.07 -20.91
CA VAL A 592 -4.90 -18.39 -21.45
C VAL A 592 -4.34 -19.65 -20.81
N GLN A 593 -4.45 -19.85 -19.48
CA GLN A 593 -3.96 -21.06 -18.80
C GLN A 593 -4.62 -22.31 -19.36
N ASP A 594 -5.94 -22.27 -19.56
CA ASP A 594 -6.68 -23.40 -20.10
C ASP A 594 -6.32 -23.65 -21.57
N PHE A 595 -6.07 -22.59 -22.35
CA PHE A 595 -5.57 -22.74 -23.71
C PHE A 595 -4.16 -23.36 -23.75
N ALA A 596 -3.25 -22.90 -22.87
CA ALA A 596 -1.89 -23.42 -22.76
C ALA A 596 -1.87 -24.90 -22.37
N LYS A 597 -2.69 -25.31 -21.40
CA LYS A 597 -2.82 -26.73 -21.00
C LYS A 597 -3.20 -27.65 -22.17
N GLU A 598 -3.98 -27.16 -23.12
CA GLU A 598 -4.47 -27.94 -24.26
C GLU A 598 -3.53 -27.88 -25.47
N ASN A 599 -2.77 -26.79 -25.63
CA ASN A 599 -2.03 -26.49 -26.87
C ASN A 599 -0.50 -26.41 -26.70
N ASP A 600 0.02 -26.47 -25.46
CA ASP A 600 1.47 -26.50 -25.23
C ASP A 600 2.10 -27.78 -25.78
N THR A 601 3.20 -27.61 -26.51
CA THR A 601 4.04 -28.69 -27.05
C THR A 601 5.51 -28.40 -26.73
N PRO A 602 6.44 -29.36 -26.91
CA PRO A 602 7.86 -29.09 -26.72
C PRO A 602 8.41 -27.93 -27.57
N ASP A 603 7.82 -27.69 -28.74
CA ASP A 603 8.26 -26.70 -29.72
C ASP A 603 7.45 -25.38 -29.68
N LEU A 604 6.36 -25.33 -28.91
CA LEU A 604 5.45 -24.19 -28.77
C LEU A 604 4.92 -24.10 -27.33
N GLN A 605 5.26 -23.04 -26.62
CA GLN A 605 4.85 -22.81 -25.24
C GLN A 605 4.17 -21.46 -25.07
N PHE A 606 3.01 -21.44 -24.43
CA PHE A 606 2.29 -20.22 -24.06
C PHE A 606 2.66 -19.80 -22.63
N LEU A 607 3.70 -18.98 -22.51
CA LEU A 607 4.19 -18.49 -21.24
C LEU A 607 3.36 -17.29 -20.75
N LEU A 608 2.60 -17.52 -19.70
CA LEU A 608 1.90 -16.49 -18.93
C LEU A 608 2.84 -15.73 -17.99
N ALA A 609 2.50 -14.53 -17.56
CA ALA A 609 2.04 -13.39 -18.35
C ALA A 609 2.96 -12.21 -17.97
N ALA A 610 3.23 -11.33 -18.91
CA ALA A 610 3.94 -10.08 -18.66
C ALA A 610 2.98 -8.88 -18.82
N GLY A 611 3.53 -7.66 -18.81
CA GLY A 611 2.74 -6.43 -18.82
C GLY A 611 2.16 -6.10 -17.44
N ASN A 612 1.64 -4.89 -17.28
CA ASN A 612 1.09 -4.42 -16.01
C ASN A 612 -0.07 -5.30 -15.52
N ALA A 613 -0.96 -5.75 -16.40
CA ALA A 613 -2.07 -6.63 -16.01
C ALA A 613 -1.57 -8.03 -15.59
N GLY A 614 -0.55 -8.56 -16.25
CA GLY A 614 0.06 -9.86 -15.89
C GLY A 614 0.78 -9.82 -14.55
N ILE A 615 1.47 -8.71 -14.27
CA ILE A 615 2.12 -8.43 -12.98
C ILE A 615 1.08 -8.36 -11.85
N GLU A 616 -0.02 -7.64 -12.08
CA GLU A 616 -1.09 -7.52 -11.07
C GLU A 616 -1.78 -8.86 -10.83
N ALA A 617 -2.02 -9.65 -11.88
CA ALA A 617 -2.58 -10.99 -11.73
C ALA A 617 -1.67 -11.92 -10.91
N ALA A 618 -0.36 -11.90 -11.16
CA ALA A 618 0.62 -12.65 -10.37
C ALA A 618 0.62 -12.20 -8.89
N THR A 619 0.52 -10.89 -8.67
CA THR A 619 0.46 -10.31 -7.32
C THR A 619 -0.79 -10.76 -6.57
N ASN A 620 -1.95 -10.75 -7.24
CA ASN A 620 -3.21 -11.23 -6.67
C ASN A 620 -3.16 -12.70 -6.28
N GLU A 621 -2.51 -13.55 -7.10
CA GLU A 621 -2.36 -14.97 -6.80
C GLU A 621 -1.49 -15.21 -5.54
N VAL A 622 -0.36 -14.50 -5.42
CA VAL A 622 0.52 -14.59 -4.24
C VAL A 622 -0.19 -14.10 -2.98
N ILE A 623 -0.94 -13.00 -3.07
CA ILE A 623 -1.72 -12.45 -1.95
C ILE A 623 -2.79 -13.44 -1.51
N LYS A 624 -3.54 -14.01 -2.46
CA LYS A 624 -4.60 -15.00 -2.17
C LYS A 624 -4.08 -16.22 -1.43
N GLN A 625 -2.91 -16.71 -1.81
CA GLN A 625 -2.29 -17.85 -1.14
C GLN A 625 -1.73 -17.47 0.24
N SER A 626 -1.24 -16.24 0.40
CA SER A 626 -0.56 -15.79 1.63
C SER A 626 -1.50 -15.26 2.72
N GLU A 627 -2.67 -14.72 2.36
CA GLU A 627 -3.58 -14.02 3.28
C GLU A 627 -3.91 -14.85 4.54
N LEU A 628 -4.44 -16.06 4.34
CA LEU A 628 -4.81 -16.94 5.45
C LEU A 628 -3.59 -17.36 6.27
N VAL A 629 -2.48 -17.67 5.59
CA VAL A 629 -1.24 -18.11 6.24
C VAL A 629 -0.74 -17.03 7.21
N ILE A 630 -0.70 -15.77 6.77
CA ILE A 630 -0.28 -14.65 7.61
C ILE A 630 -1.24 -14.46 8.77
N LEU A 631 -2.55 -14.42 8.51
CA LEU A 631 -3.55 -14.19 9.54
C LEU A 631 -3.44 -15.25 10.64
N VAL A 632 -3.36 -16.53 10.27
CA VAL A 632 -3.17 -17.63 11.22
C VAL A 632 -1.84 -17.49 11.96
N LEU A 633 -0.74 -17.20 11.27
CA LEU A 633 0.58 -17.12 11.88
C LEU A 633 0.71 -15.95 12.86
N VAL A 634 0.16 -14.77 12.54
CA VAL A 634 0.08 -13.62 13.46
C VAL A 634 -0.68 -14.00 14.73
N TYR A 635 -1.86 -14.61 14.61
CA TYR A 635 -2.64 -15.00 15.79
C TYR A 635 -1.96 -16.10 16.61
N LEU A 636 -1.32 -17.08 15.97
CA LEU A 636 -0.56 -18.12 16.67
C LEU A 636 0.61 -17.50 17.45
N CYS A 637 1.36 -16.59 16.83
CA CYS A 637 2.45 -15.88 17.48
C CYS A 637 1.98 -15.03 18.66
N VAL A 638 0.91 -14.24 18.49
CA VAL A 638 0.33 -13.41 19.55
C VAL A 638 -0.22 -14.28 20.68
N ALA A 639 -0.91 -15.37 20.36
CA ALA A 639 -1.42 -16.32 21.35
C ALA A 639 -0.28 -17.00 22.12
N ALA A 640 0.80 -17.40 21.43
CA ALA A 640 2.00 -17.97 22.05
C ALA A 640 2.67 -16.95 22.99
N MET A 641 2.82 -15.69 22.59
CA MET A 641 3.37 -14.63 23.44
C MET A 641 2.51 -14.37 24.68
N CYS A 642 1.19 -14.28 24.52
CA CYS A 642 0.26 -14.15 25.64
C CYS A 642 0.33 -15.37 26.58
N MET A 643 0.42 -16.58 26.00
CA MET A 643 0.53 -17.82 26.77
C MET A 643 1.85 -17.91 27.54
N ILE A 644 2.98 -17.52 26.95
CA ILE A 644 4.28 -17.46 27.65
C ILE A 644 4.24 -16.45 28.80
N THR A 645 3.58 -15.31 28.57
CA THR A 645 3.50 -14.20 29.52
C THR A 645 2.64 -14.52 30.74
N PHE A 646 1.38 -14.90 30.49
CA PHE A 646 0.38 -15.10 31.53
C PHE A 646 0.28 -16.56 32.00
N ARG A 647 0.86 -17.51 31.24
CA ARG A 647 0.82 -18.97 31.51
C ARG A 647 -0.60 -19.47 31.80
N SER A 648 -1.57 -18.89 31.11
CA SER A 648 -3.00 -19.12 31.33
C SER A 648 -3.75 -19.05 30.01
N TRP A 649 -4.34 -20.18 29.60
CA TRP A 649 -5.17 -20.24 28.40
C TRP A 649 -6.37 -19.28 28.50
N ALA A 650 -6.93 -19.12 29.70
CA ALA A 650 -8.04 -18.22 29.95
C ALA A 650 -7.64 -16.75 29.70
N ALA A 651 -6.44 -16.36 30.14
CA ALA A 651 -5.89 -15.02 29.90
C ALA A 651 -5.69 -14.78 28.40
N THR A 652 -5.04 -15.74 27.73
CA THR A 652 -4.75 -15.67 26.30
C THR A 652 -6.03 -15.52 25.48
N LEU A 653 -7.08 -16.31 25.75
CA LEU A 653 -8.35 -16.16 25.03
C LEU A 653 -9.06 -14.84 25.31
N CYS A 654 -9.01 -14.33 26.55
CA CYS A 654 -9.59 -13.03 26.88
C CYS A 654 -8.94 -11.88 26.10
N ILE A 655 -7.66 -12.00 25.74
CA ILE A 655 -6.91 -11.00 24.97
C ILE A 655 -7.09 -11.23 23.45
N VAL A 656 -6.98 -12.46 22.97
CA VAL A 656 -6.94 -12.78 21.54
C VAL A 656 -8.33 -12.74 20.89
N LEU A 657 -9.38 -13.25 21.55
CA LEU A 657 -10.72 -13.33 20.94
C LEU A 657 -11.30 -11.95 20.54
N PRO A 658 -11.15 -10.89 21.34
CA PRO A 658 -11.53 -9.55 20.90
C PRO A 658 -10.79 -9.08 19.64
N LEU A 659 -9.50 -9.40 19.50
CA LEU A 659 -8.72 -9.05 18.30
C LEU A 659 -9.20 -9.83 17.07
N VAL A 660 -9.56 -11.11 17.24
CA VAL A 660 -10.13 -11.94 16.17
C VAL A 660 -11.46 -11.35 15.69
N LEU A 661 -12.32 -10.94 16.62
CA LEU A 661 -13.58 -10.25 16.28
C LEU A 661 -13.31 -8.96 15.48
N THR A 662 -12.32 -8.16 15.89
CA THR A 662 -11.93 -6.94 15.16
C THR A 662 -11.53 -7.23 13.73
N SER A 663 -10.67 -8.22 13.50
CA SER A 663 -10.20 -8.53 12.14
C SER A 663 -11.31 -9.05 11.24
N VAL A 664 -12.23 -9.87 11.76
CA VAL A 664 -13.41 -10.33 11.00
C VAL A 664 -14.30 -9.15 10.63
N LEU A 665 -14.55 -8.23 11.56
CA LEU A 665 -15.33 -7.02 11.27
C LEU A 665 -14.57 -6.05 10.35
N GLY A 666 -13.24 -6.04 10.41
CA GLY A 666 -12.38 -5.29 9.49
C GLY A 666 -12.52 -5.81 8.06
N ASN A 667 -12.46 -7.13 7.86
CA ASN A 667 -12.70 -7.77 6.56
C ASN A 667 -14.13 -7.49 6.05
N ALA A 668 -15.13 -7.51 6.94
CA ALA A 668 -16.49 -7.12 6.59
C ALA A 668 -16.59 -5.64 6.17
N LEU A 669 -15.88 -4.74 6.86
CA LEU A 669 -15.80 -3.33 6.50
C LEU A 669 -15.11 -3.11 5.15
N MET A 670 -14.03 -3.85 4.87
CA MET A 670 -13.36 -3.84 3.57
C MET A 670 -14.32 -4.23 2.45
N ALA A 671 -15.06 -5.33 2.63
CA ALA A 671 -16.10 -5.74 1.68
C ALA A 671 -17.20 -4.67 1.51
N PHE A 672 -17.58 -3.99 2.61
CA PHE A 672 -18.66 -3.00 2.60
C PHE A 672 -18.26 -1.74 1.84
N MET A 673 -17.01 -1.33 1.99
CA MET A 673 -16.47 -0.11 1.40
C MET A 673 -15.88 -0.34 0.01
N GLY A 674 -15.94 -1.56 -0.52
CA GLY A 674 -15.36 -1.88 -1.82
C GLY A 674 -13.84 -1.77 -1.83
N ILE A 675 -13.19 -2.16 -0.72
CA ILE A 675 -11.74 -2.21 -0.60
C ILE A 675 -11.29 -3.66 -0.72
N GLY A 676 -10.49 -3.96 -1.75
CA GLY A 676 -9.94 -5.30 -1.94
C GLY A 676 -8.71 -5.58 -1.07
N VAL A 677 -8.41 -6.87 -0.87
CA VAL A 677 -7.17 -7.33 -0.24
C VAL A 677 -6.05 -7.27 -1.27
N LYS A 678 -5.11 -6.35 -1.08
CA LYS A 678 -3.99 -6.08 -2.00
C LYS A 678 -2.71 -5.77 -1.22
N VAL A 679 -1.61 -5.50 -1.93
CA VAL A 679 -0.29 -5.20 -1.33
C VAL A 679 -0.37 -4.12 -0.24
N ALA A 680 -1.22 -3.11 -0.45
CA ALA A 680 -1.44 -2.02 0.50
C ALA A 680 -2.21 -2.43 1.76
N THR A 681 -3.27 -3.21 1.62
CA THR A 681 -4.27 -3.43 2.68
C THR A 681 -3.96 -4.68 3.49
N LEU A 682 -3.26 -5.65 2.89
CA LEU A 682 -2.91 -6.90 3.56
C LEU A 682 -2.05 -6.69 4.83
N PRO A 683 -0.99 -5.86 4.82
CA PRO A 683 -0.25 -5.57 6.04
C PRO A 683 -1.12 -4.95 7.14
N VAL A 684 -2.09 -4.09 6.81
CA VAL A 684 -2.90 -3.38 7.79
C VAL A 684 -3.62 -4.31 8.77
N VAL A 685 -4.07 -5.47 8.32
CA VAL A 685 -4.70 -6.46 9.22
C VAL A 685 -3.69 -6.98 10.24
N ALA A 686 -2.49 -7.36 9.81
CA ALA A 686 -1.43 -7.80 10.71
C ALA A 686 -0.96 -6.67 11.67
N LEU A 687 -0.82 -5.45 11.13
CA LEU A 687 -0.47 -4.25 11.88
C LEU A 687 -1.50 -3.93 12.96
N GLY A 688 -2.77 -3.96 12.60
CA GLY A 688 -3.87 -3.69 13.51
C GLY A 688 -3.97 -4.74 14.62
N VAL A 689 -3.66 -6.01 14.33
CA VAL A 689 -3.60 -7.06 15.35
C VAL A 689 -2.42 -6.86 16.30
N GLY A 690 -1.23 -6.52 15.77
CA GLY A 690 -0.06 -6.17 16.56
C GLY A 690 -0.40 -5.05 17.54
N ILE A 691 -0.66 -3.85 17.03
CA ILE A 691 -0.93 -2.66 17.85
C ILE A 691 -2.16 -2.86 18.77
N GLY A 692 -3.13 -3.66 18.32
CA GLY A 692 -4.33 -3.97 19.08
C GLY A 692 -4.09 -4.80 20.33
N VAL A 693 -3.09 -5.69 20.33
CA VAL A 693 -2.83 -6.62 21.44
C VAL A 693 -2.46 -5.89 22.73
N ASP A 694 -1.80 -4.74 22.60
CA ASP A 694 -1.38 -3.89 23.70
C ASP A 694 -2.52 -3.55 24.64
N TYR A 695 -3.66 -3.14 24.08
CA TYR A 695 -4.83 -2.76 24.88
C TYR A 695 -5.29 -3.92 25.75
N GLY A 696 -5.32 -5.14 25.21
CA GLY A 696 -5.65 -6.35 25.96
C GLY A 696 -4.61 -6.67 27.03
N ILE A 697 -3.31 -6.61 26.70
CA ILE A 697 -2.21 -6.91 27.63
C ILE A 697 -2.21 -5.94 28.82
N TYR A 698 -2.32 -4.63 28.59
CA TYR A 698 -2.33 -3.63 29.66
C TYR A 698 -3.56 -3.75 30.56
N ILE A 699 -4.75 -3.93 29.98
CA ILE A 699 -5.99 -4.11 30.75
C ILE A 699 -5.92 -5.39 31.57
N TYR A 700 -5.54 -6.52 30.96
CA TYR A 700 -5.48 -7.80 31.65
C TYR A 700 -4.41 -7.81 32.74
N SER A 701 -3.20 -7.32 32.45
CA SER A 701 -2.11 -7.27 33.44
C SER A 701 -2.51 -6.47 34.69
N ARG A 702 -3.21 -5.35 34.51
CA ARG A 702 -3.71 -4.56 35.64
C ARG A 702 -4.86 -5.25 36.37
N LEU A 703 -5.81 -5.84 35.63
CA LEU A 703 -6.91 -6.62 36.21
C LEU A 703 -6.40 -7.78 37.05
N GLU A 704 -5.42 -8.53 36.55
CA GLU A 704 -4.78 -9.64 37.24
C GLU A 704 -4.16 -9.19 38.57
N SER A 705 -3.48 -8.03 38.60
CA SER A 705 -2.90 -7.49 39.84
C SER A 705 -3.95 -7.27 40.94
N PHE A 706 -5.14 -6.77 40.58
CA PHE A 706 -6.24 -6.56 41.52
C PHE A 706 -6.98 -7.84 41.91
N LEU A 707 -7.10 -8.80 40.99
CA LEU A 707 -7.66 -10.12 41.30
C LEU A 707 -6.78 -10.88 42.29
N ARG A 708 -5.45 -10.79 42.16
CA ARG A 708 -4.50 -11.38 43.11
C ARG A 708 -4.54 -10.71 44.48
N ALA A 709 -4.82 -9.41 44.52
CA ALA A 709 -5.10 -8.66 45.75
C ALA A 709 -6.43 -9.05 46.44
N GLY A 710 -7.17 -10.02 45.89
CA GLY A 710 -8.39 -10.57 46.50
C GLY A 710 -9.67 -9.82 46.16
N LEU A 711 -9.62 -8.84 45.25
CA LEU A 711 -10.82 -8.11 44.85
C LEU A 711 -11.74 -8.98 43.97
N PRO A 712 -13.08 -8.89 44.15
CA PRO A 712 -14.03 -9.51 43.23
C PRO A 712 -13.88 -8.97 41.81
N LEU A 713 -14.13 -9.79 40.78
CA LEU A 713 -13.86 -9.45 39.38
C LEU A 713 -14.40 -8.09 38.94
N GLN A 714 -15.66 -7.76 39.26
CA GLN A 714 -16.26 -6.49 38.87
C GLN A 714 -15.56 -5.30 39.55
N GLN A 715 -15.19 -5.43 40.82
CA GLN A 715 -14.49 -4.38 41.55
C GLN A 715 -13.03 -4.26 41.09
N ALA A 716 -12.34 -5.38 40.86
CA ALA A 716 -11.00 -5.41 40.28
C ALA A 716 -10.96 -4.75 38.89
N TYR A 717 -11.99 -4.98 38.07
CA TYR A 717 -12.13 -4.34 36.77
C TYR A 717 -12.46 -2.84 36.88
N TYR A 718 -13.29 -2.44 37.83
CA TYR A 718 -13.54 -1.01 38.11
C TYR A 718 -12.25 -0.25 38.48
N GLU A 719 -11.41 -0.82 39.35
CA GLU A 719 -10.11 -0.21 39.68
C GLU A 719 -9.14 -0.20 38.50
N THR A 720 -9.21 -1.23 37.64
CA THR A 720 -8.47 -1.29 36.38
C THR A 720 -8.86 -0.16 35.43
N LEU A 721 -10.15 0.15 35.31
CA LEU A 721 -10.67 1.22 34.49
C LEU A 721 -10.18 2.60 34.96
N LYS A 722 -10.19 2.84 36.27
CA LYS A 722 -9.73 4.12 36.87
C LYS A 722 -8.25 4.40 36.64
N SER A 723 -7.42 3.35 36.53
CA SER A 723 -5.98 3.52 36.27
C SER A 723 -5.64 3.34 34.79
N THR A 724 -5.74 2.12 34.27
CA THR A 724 -5.20 1.74 32.97
C THR A 724 -6.24 1.90 31.87
N GLY A 725 -7.53 1.68 32.17
CA GLY A 725 -8.62 1.88 31.22
C GLY A 725 -8.72 3.30 30.68
N LYS A 726 -8.58 4.33 31.53
CA LYS A 726 -8.54 5.72 31.07
C LYS A 726 -7.36 6.02 30.13
N ALA A 727 -6.21 5.40 30.39
CA ALA A 727 -5.02 5.56 29.54
C ALA A 727 -5.23 4.87 28.20
N VAL A 728 -5.74 3.63 28.21
CA VAL A 728 -6.08 2.86 27.00
C VAL A 728 -7.15 3.57 26.14
N LEU A 729 -8.20 4.08 26.77
CA LEU A 729 -9.25 4.85 26.07
C LEU A 729 -8.68 6.10 25.41
N PHE A 730 -7.84 6.84 26.13
CA PHE A 730 -7.19 8.03 25.59
C PHE A 730 -6.25 7.69 24.43
N THR A 731 -5.40 6.65 24.58
CA THR A 731 -4.47 6.26 23.51
C THR A 731 -5.22 5.80 22.27
N GLY A 732 -6.23 4.94 22.40
CA GLY A 732 -6.99 4.47 21.24
C GLY A 732 -7.70 5.59 20.50
N LEU A 733 -8.32 6.54 21.22
CA LEU A 733 -8.93 7.72 20.60
C LEU A 733 -7.89 8.66 19.98
N CYS A 734 -6.78 8.94 20.67
CA CYS A 734 -5.73 9.83 20.18
C CYS A 734 -5.12 9.30 18.87
N LEU A 735 -4.81 8.01 18.83
CA LEU A 735 -4.25 7.36 17.65
C LEU A 735 -5.27 7.29 16.51
N ALA A 736 -6.52 6.92 16.81
CA ALA A 736 -7.59 6.89 15.83
C ALA A 736 -7.83 8.27 15.21
N ILE A 737 -7.88 9.36 15.99
CA ILE A 737 -8.08 10.71 15.47
C ILE A 737 -6.88 11.14 14.60
N GLY A 738 -5.65 10.81 15.01
CA GLY A 738 -4.45 11.11 14.24
C GLY A 738 -4.43 10.39 12.89
N VAL A 739 -4.67 9.08 12.88
CA VAL A 739 -4.65 8.25 11.67
C VAL A 739 -5.86 8.51 10.76
N CYS A 740 -7.01 8.88 11.33
CA CYS A 740 -8.22 9.25 10.57
C CYS A 740 -7.98 10.41 9.60
N THR A 741 -7.01 11.28 9.88
CA THR A 741 -6.64 12.37 8.96
C THR A 741 -6.16 11.87 7.60
N TRP A 742 -5.64 10.64 7.51
CA TRP A 742 -5.17 10.05 6.26
C TRP A 742 -6.29 9.74 5.27
N ILE A 743 -7.53 9.61 5.76
CA ILE A 743 -8.72 9.41 4.91
C ILE A 743 -8.86 10.55 3.90
N PHE A 744 -8.24 11.72 4.15
CA PHE A 744 -8.23 12.87 3.24
C PHE A 744 -7.06 12.88 2.25
N SER A 745 -6.18 11.89 2.25
CA SER A 745 -5.06 11.82 1.30
C SER A 745 -5.55 11.63 -0.14
N ALA A 746 -4.90 12.30 -1.10
CA ALA A 746 -5.13 12.05 -2.53
C ALA A 746 -4.58 10.69 -2.98
N ILE A 747 -3.65 10.13 -2.21
CA ILE A 747 -3.16 8.76 -2.40
C ILE A 747 -4.21 7.81 -1.83
N LYS A 748 -4.86 7.03 -2.70
CA LYS A 748 -5.98 6.16 -2.33
C LYS A 748 -5.56 5.09 -1.34
N PHE A 749 -4.44 4.42 -1.59
CA PHE A 749 -4.02 3.34 -0.69
C PHE A 749 -3.75 3.87 0.73
N GLN A 750 -3.18 5.07 0.88
CA GLN A 750 -3.02 5.72 2.19
C GLN A 750 -4.36 6.02 2.87
N ALA A 751 -5.35 6.48 2.10
CA ALA A 751 -6.70 6.72 2.61
C ALA A 751 -7.39 5.43 3.07
N ASP A 752 -7.31 4.37 2.26
CA ASP A 752 -7.86 3.04 2.57
C ASP A 752 -7.23 2.46 3.84
N MET A 753 -5.89 2.53 3.96
CA MET A 753 -5.19 2.08 5.17
C MET A 753 -5.50 2.94 6.39
N GLY A 754 -5.60 4.27 6.23
CA GLY A 754 -5.96 5.18 7.32
C GLY A 754 -7.33 4.88 7.91
N LEU A 755 -8.31 4.62 7.05
CA LEU A 755 -9.64 4.16 7.41
C LEU A 755 -9.59 2.81 8.15
N MET A 756 -8.90 1.81 7.59
CA MET A 756 -8.79 0.48 8.19
C MET A 756 -8.09 0.52 9.55
N LEU A 757 -6.96 1.20 9.67
CA LEU A 757 -6.25 1.38 10.93
C LEU A 757 -7.11 2.13 11.96
N THR A 758 -7.82 3.19 11.55
CA THR A 758 -8.72 3.92 12.45
C THR A 758 -9.80 2.98 13.02
N PHE A 759 -10.44 2.19 12.16
CA PHE A 759 -11.43 1.21 12.58
C PHE A 759 -10.83 0.17 13.54
N MET A 760 -9.69 -0.43 13.17
CA MET A 760 -9.04 -1.47 13.96
C MET A 760 -8.57 -0.94 15.32
N LEU A 761 -7.98 0.27 15.38
CA LEU A 761 -7.54 0.87 16.64
C LEU A 761 -8.73 1.14 17.58
N LEU A 762 -9.83 1.68 17.06
CA LEU A 762 -11.04 1.92 17.84
C LEU A 762 -11.69 0.62 18.32
N TRP A 763 -11.80 -0.37 17.43
CA TRP A 763 -12.49 -1.62 17.75
C TRP A 763 -11.64 -2.54 18.63
N ASN A 764 -10.31 -2.54 18.50
CA ASN A 764 -9.42 -3.23 19.44
C ASN A 764 -9.47 -2.60 20.83
N MET A 765 -9.45 -1.26 20.91
CA MET A 765 -9.64 -0.55 22.18
C MET A 765 -11.00 -0.87 22.79
N PHE A 766 -12.08 -0.82 21.99
CA PHE A 766 -13.42 -1.16 22.43
C PHE A 766 -13.51 -2.62 22.89
N GLY A 767 -12.98 -3.57 22.12
CA GLY A 767 -12.93 -4.99 22.44
C GLY A 767 -12.19 -5.29 23.74
N ALA A 768 -11.06 -4.59 24.02
CA ALA A 768 -10.34 -4.70 25.27
C ALA A 768 -11.10 -4.13 26.49
N LEU A 769 -11.95 -3.11 26.29
CA LEU A 769 -12.77 -2.50 27.34
C LEU A 769 -14.16 -3.14 27.50
N TRP A 770 -14.64 -3.89 26.50
CA TRP A 770 -15.99 -4.45 26.49
C TRP A 770 -15.99 -5.98 26.54
N LEU A 771 -15.32 -6.63 25.60
CA LEU A 771 -15.39 -8.08 25.44
C LEU A 771 -14.42 -8.82 26.36
N LEU A 772 -13.20 -8.31 26.55
CA LEU A 772 -12.23 -8.89 27.48
C LEU A 772 -12.79 -9.09 28.91
N PRO A 773 -13.38 -8.09 29.59
CA PRO A 773 -13.93 -8.29 30.94
C PRO A 773 -15.15 -9.24 30.95
N ALA A 774 -15.93 -9.28 29.87
CA ALA A 774 -17.05 -10.20 29.74
C ALA A 774 -16.56 -11.65 29.63
N LEU A 775 -15.53 -11.92 28.81
CA LEU A 775 -14.88 -13.23 28.71
C LEU A 775 -14.21 -13.64 30.04
N ALA A 776 -13.55 -12.69 30.70
CA ALA A 776 -12.90 -12.92 31.99
C ALA A 776 -13.88 -13.47 33.04
N ARG A 777 -15.16 -13.07 33.00
CA ARG A 777 -16.19 -13.57 33.93
C ARG A 777 -16.44 -15.07 33.83
N PHE A 778 -16.30 -15.66 32.64
CA PHE A 778 -16.56 -17.09 32.42
C PHE A 778 -15.27 -17.93 32.44
N LEU A 779 -14.17 -17.36 31.95
CA LEU A 779 -12.90 -18.07 31.79
C LEU A 779 -12.00 -17.99 33.03
N ILE A 780 -12.07 -16.89 33.79
CA ILE A 780 -11.22 -16.66 34.96
C ILE A 780 -12.01 -16.96 36.23
N LYS A 781 -11.37 -17.67 37.17
CA LYS A 781 -11.91 -17.94 38.50
C LYS A 781 -11.15 -17.10 39.53
N PRO A 782 -11.68 -15.94 39.98
CA PRO A 782 -11.01 -15.02 40.90
C PRO A 782 -10.51 -15.69 42.19
N GLU A 783 -11.32 -16.59 42.75
CA GLU A 783 -11.03 -17.34 43.98
C GLU A 783 -9.75 -18.18 43.87
N LYS A 784 -9.37 -18.63 42.67
CA LYS A 784 -8.15 -19.42 42.45
C LYS A 784 -6.89 -18.58 42.33
N MET A 785 -7.02 -17.25 42.20
CA MET A 785 -5.90 -16.31 41.99
C MET A 785 -5.60 -15.46 43.23
N ALA A 786 -6.54 -15.30 44.15
CA ALA A 786 -6.34 -14.54 45.39
C ALA A 786 -5.17 -15.11 46.21
N GLY A 787 -4.24 -14.24 46.62
CA GLY A 787 -3.13 -14.60 47.51
C GLY A 787 -2.01 -15.46 46.88
N LYS A 788 -2.04 -15.75 45.57
CA LYS A 788 -0.95 -16.44 44.89
C LYS A 788 0.08 -15.46 44.35
N VAL A 789 1.36 -15.70 44.67
CA VAL A 789 2.49 -15.13 43.92
C VAL A 789 2.35 -15.62 42.47
N GLY A 790 2.52 -14.74 41.50
CA GLY A 790 2.25 -15.09 40.12
C GLY A 790 3.08 -16.28 39.65
N ASN A 791 2.48 -17.10 38.79
CA ASN A 791 3.20 -18.10 38.01
C ASN A 791 3.71 -17.52 36.69
N SER A 792 3.57 -16.22 36.43
CA SER A 792 4.19 -15.60 35.25
C SER A 792 5.70 -15.83 35.34
N LEU A 793 6.34 -16.13 34.21
CA LEU A 793 7.81 -16.33 34.13
C LEU A 793 8.61 -15.18 34.78
N PHE A 794 7.95 -14.05 35.03
CA PHE A 794 8.55 -12.80 35.45
C PHE A 794 7.74 -12.06 36.53
N SER A 795 6.79 -12.71 37.23
CA SER A 795 6.14 -12.07 38.39
C SER A 795 7.09 -12.03 39.58
N HIS A 796 7.37 -10.82 40.04
CA HIS A 796 7.75 -10.55 41.42
C HIS A 796 6.47 -10.45 42.26
#